data_AF-A0A9D2PYL9-F1
#
_entry.id   AF-A0A9D2PYL9-F1
#
_cell.length_a   1.000
_cell.length_b   1.000
_cell.length_c   1.000
_cell.angle_alpha   90.00
_cell.angle_beta   90.00
_cell.angle_gamma   90.00
#
_symmetry.space_group_name_H-M   'P 1'
#
loop_
_entity.id
_entity.type
_entity.pdbx_description
1 polymer ?
#
loop_
_entity_poly.entity_id
_entity_poly.type
_entity_poly.pdbx_seq_one_letter_code
_entity_poly.pdbx_strand_id
1 'polypeptide(L)'
;MSGSVLLPRLLPSAISHHVGDRTAGRSLASARGGSVGEVHWDEASSTVSAPVTDADGTEHRAEAVLVEYEEDAVSRRFQAPGPGGLWRPRSSLCDCEVGEACLHVGALLYRTNDLAVRAAKEDPPAEWRSVLRPLLGRGTVAERSGTAVAKPLALRVDLEAATSSAGSSRHHREVATAAHLASGAELWLGLRPVTRGRKGLWIKGDLSWRSFEFRRAGREYDQAQGEALTRIFAAASVERSYTSGAVDHLWLNSITSPLLWQALAHALDAGIELLPGSGLASIQLAGTGQAGLDVRGLAGGELLVAPRLGIGGAADDGPAGTPEGDSDDLPADAPRRTVRLLGAAGVLEAIPANEELLAARIAPLPAAVPRDLRTLLHRRQGLTIPAADRETFLEVAYPRLRALSTVTSTDGSVELPAARRPILHLEAAYAEGDRLSLRWSWRYHDPERRLPIDQRQGARRDPAHEDEVIAEAMTLWPHHPSDGAQLLSGVDTAEFTAHVLDALDGLDHVEVQVTGTRHAYRELDGAPQVRITQHASPGKNDWFDLGFDITIEGRQIPFPSLFVALARGRDKLLMPDKTYFSLDHPAFDALRELIREGEALAEWEPEVQRISTFQVDMWDELAEIADQAEASAEWTASVGLLRSLEDRPVP
;
A
#
# COMPACT_ATOMS: atom_id res chain seq x y z
N MET A 1 31.06 -29.12 31.63
CA MET A 1 31.06 -27.65 31.47
C MET A 1 29.72 -27.16 31.97
N SER A 2 29.73 -26.65 33.20
CA SER A 2 28.56 -26.26 33.97
C SER A 2 27.75 -25.20 33.24
N GLY A 3 26.44 -25.43 33.09
CA GLY A 3 25.53 -24.48 32.48
C GLY A 3 25.64 -23.14 33.18
N SER A 4 25.93 -22.09 32.42
CA SER A 4 26.00 -20.71 32.90
C SER A 4 24.60 -20.25 33.32
N VAL A 5 24.20 -20.57 34.55
CA VAL A 5 23.02 -19.96 35.17
C VAL A 5 23.37 -18.49 35.37
N LEU A 6 22.73 -17.62 34.59
CA LEU A 6 22.92 -16.17 34.68
C LEU A 6 22.20 -15.68 35.95
N LEU A 7 22.95 -15.53 37.03
CA LEU A 7 22.42 -15.07 38.32
C LEU A 7 21.68 -13.72 38.19
N PRO A 8 20.61 -13.51 38.98
CA PRO A 8 19.83 -12.28 38.94
C PRO A 8 20.66 -11.10 39.44
N ARG A 9 20.66 -10.01 38.66
CA ARG A 9 21.30 -8.75 39.06
C ARG A 9 20.32 -7.87 39.83
N LEU A 10 20.75 -7.35 40.98
CA LEU A 10 19.92 -6.50 41.84
C LEU A 10 20.50 -5.09 41.95
N LEU A 11 19.64 -4.10 42.12
CA LEU A 11 20.09 -2.74 42.45
C LEU A 11 20.41 -2.65 43.95
N PRO A 12 21.57 -2.10 44.36
CA PRO A 12 21.87 -1.85 45.77
C PRO A 12 20.77 -1.04 46.47
N SER A 13 20.14 -0.10 45.77
CA SER A 13 19.01 0.68 46.27
C SER A 13 17.74 -0.16 46.48
N ALA A 14 17.49 -1.16 45.64
CA ALA A 14 16.37 -2.09 45.82
C ALA A 14 16.58 -3.00 47.03
N ILE A 15 17.84 -3.42 47.27
CA ILE A 15 18.21 -4.17 48.49
C ILE A 15 18.01 -3.28 49.72
N SER A 16 18.53 -2.05 49.71
CA SER A 16 18.36 -1.10 50.81
C SER A 16 16.89 -0.77 51.09
N HIS A 17 16.07 -0.65 50.06
CA HIS A 17 14.62 -0.44 50.23
C HIS A 17 13.93 -1.63 50.89
N HIS A 18 14.40 -2.86 50.61
CA HIS A 18 13.82 -4.08 51.16
C HIS A 18 14.19 -4.33 52.62
N VAL A 19 15.46 -4.19 52.99
CA VAL A 19 15.94 -4.47 54.37
C VAL A 19 16.07 -3.23 55.27
N GLY A 20 15.93 -2.04 54.68
CA GLY A 20 16.15 -0.75 55.34
C GLY A 20 17.62 -0.31 55.35
N ASP A 21 17.87 0.99 55.20
CA ASP A 21 19.22 1.57 54.99
C ASP A 21 20.23 1.22 56.08
N ARG A 22 19.80 1.21 57.35
CA ARG A 22 20.67 0.87 58.50
C ARG A 22 21.09 -0.61 58.48
N THR A 23 20.21 -1.51 58.08
CA THR A 23 20.47 -2.95 57.98
C THR A 23 21.31 -3.26 56.74
N ALA A 24 21.08 -2.54 55.64
CA ALA A 24 21.76 -2.72 54.36
C ALA A 24 23.28 -2.57 54.49
N GLY A 25 23.77 -1.54 55.19
CA GLY A 25 25.21 -1.35 55.41
C GLY A 25 25.89 -2.51 56.15
N ARG A 26 25.23 -3.05 57.18
CA ARG A 26 25.72 -4.21 57.95
C ARG A 26 25.66 -5.50 57.12
N SER A 27 24.59 -5.66 56.34
CA SER A 27 24.38 -6.79 55.43
C SER A 27 25.45 -6.83 54.34
N LEU A 28 25.82 -5.68 53.77
CA LEU A 28 26.89 -5.57 52.79
C LEU A 28 28.26 -5.92 53.39
N ALA A 29 28.53 -5.48 54.63
CA ALA A 29 29.75 -5.84 55.34
C ALA A 29 29.82 -7.35 55.60
N SER A 30 28.72 -7.97 56.04
CA SER A 30 28.59 -9.43 56.24
C SER A 30 28.82 -10.20 54.93
N ALA A 31 28.17 -9.80 53.83
CA ALA A 31 28.36 -10.42 52.52
C ALA A 31 29.81 -10.35 52.02
N ARG A 32 30.51 -9.24 52.27
CA ARG A 32 31.93 -9.07 51.91
C ARG A 32 32.88 -9.83 52.84
N GLY A 33 32.48 -10.05 54.09
CA GLY A 33 33.22 -10.82 55.08
C GLY A 33 33.20 -12.34 54.84
N GLY A 34 32.47 -12.82 53.83
CA GLY A 34 32.40 -14.24 53.49
C GLY A 34 31.39 -15.03 54.33
N SER A 35 30.50 -14.35 55.05
CA SER A 35 29.45 -14.97 55.87
C SER A 35 28.35 -15.69 55.08
N VAL A 36 28.32 -15.58 53.75
CA VAL A 36 27.29 -16.20 52.90
C VAL A 36 27.89 -17.42 52.20
N GLY A 37 27.28 -18.58 52.40
CA GLY A 37 27.65 -19.83 51.74
C GLY A 37 27.27 -19.88 50.26
N GLU A 38 27.11 -21.09 49.71
CA GLU A 38 26.76 -21.27 48.31
C GLU A 38 25.37 -20.72 48.01
N VAL A 39 25.29 -19.84 47.00
CA VAL A 39 24.05 -19.19 46.58
C VAL A 39 23.35 -20.07 45.55
N HIS A 40 22.14 -20.50 45.86
CA HIS A 40 21.28 -21.24 44.95
C HIS A 40 20.21 -20.32 44.36
N TRP A 41 20.19 -20.19 43.03
CA TRP A 41 19.15 -19.50 42.28
C TRP A 41 18.22 -20.51 41.62
N ASP A 42 16.95 -20.51 42.02
CA ASP A 42 15.88 -21.23 41.36
C ASP A 42 15.14 -20.26 40.41
N GLU A 43 15.40 -20.42 39.11
CA GLU A 43 14.76 -19.61 38.06
C GLU A 43 13.25 -19.85 37.99
N ALA A 44 12.78 -21.07 38.29
CA ALA A 44 11.37 -21.43 38.17
C ALA A 44 10.51 -20.76 39.25
N SER A 45 11.03 -20.67 40.49
CA SER A 45 10.34 -19.97 41.57
C SER A 45 10.77 -18.50 41.71
N SER A 46 11.74 -18.06 40.91
CA SER A 46 12.42 -16.77 41.06
C SER A 46 12.95 -16.56 42.48
N THR A 47 13.46 -17.63 43.10
CA THR A 47 13.92 -17.62 44.49
C THR A 47 15.43 -17.73 44.57
N VAL A 48 16.04 -16.88 45.38
CA VAL A 48 17.44 -17.04 45.79
C VAL A 48 17.51 -17.49 47.24
N SER A 49 18.39 -18.46 47.54
CA SER A 49 18.62 -18.95 48.90
C SER A 49 20.09 -19.26 49.18
N ALA A 50 20.52 -19.08 50.42
CA ALA A 50 21.83 -19.54 50.89
C ALA A 50 21.85 -19.64 52.43
N PRO A 51 22.73 -20.48 53.01
CA PRO A 51 23.10 -20.37 54.41
C PRO A 51 23.94 -19.11 54.65
N VAL A 52 23.68 -18.41 55.75
CA VAL A 52 24.40 -17.21 56.19
C VAL A 52 24.81 -17.37 57.64
N THR A 53 26.11 -17.29 57.91
CA THR A 53 26.71 -17.50 59.23
C THR A 53 26.93 -16.17 59.95
N ASP A 54 26.43 -16.05 61.18
CA ASP A 54 26.68 -14.92 62.06
C ASP A 54 28.12 -14.92 62.62
N ALA A 55 28.49 -13.79 63.24
CA ALA A 55 29.84 -13.61 63.79
C ALA A 55 30.16 -14.57 64.96
N ASP A 56 29.14 -15.12 65.61
CA ASP A 56 29.26 -16.12 66.68
C ASP A 56 29.32 -17.57 66.15
N GLY A 57 29.21 -17.75 64.82
CA GLY A 57 29.26 -19.05 64.16
C GLY A 57 27.91 -19.72 63.94
N THR A 58 26.80 -19.09 64.35
CA THR A 58 25.44 -19.62 64.13
C THR A 58 25.05 -19.51 62.65
N GLU A 59 24.50 -20.56 62.05
CA GLU A 59 24.08 -20.58 60.64
C GLU A 59 22.57 -20.40 60.49
N HIS A 60 22.17 -19.49 59.60
CA HIS A 60 20.79 -19.17 59.29
C HIS A 60 20.47 -19.39 57.81
N ARG A 61 19.32 -19.98 57.50
CA ARG A 61 18.87 -20.16 56.12
C ARG A 61 18.07 -18.97 55.65
N ALA A 62 18.65 -18.17 54.75
CA ALA A 62 17.99 -17.02 54.15
C ALA A 62 17.44 -17.34 52.75
N GLU A 63 16.27 -16.80 52.45
CA GLU A 63 15.57 -16.96 51.17
C GLU A 63 14.91 -15.62 50.74
N ALA A 64 14.91 -15.33 49.44
CA ALA A 64 14.22 -14.18 48.88
C ALA A 64 13.60 -14.48 47.51
N VAL A 65 12.33 -14.10 47.34
CA VAL A 65 11.62 -14.15 46.06
C VAL A 65 11.82 -12.83 45.33
N LEU A 66 12.26 -12.92 44.08
CA LEU A 66 12.58 -11.78 43.24
C LEU A 66 11.52 -11.57 42.15
N VAL A 67 11.37 -10.33 41.71
CA VAL A 67 10.59 -9.96 40.53
C VAL A 67 11.40 -9.05 39.61
N GLU A 68 11.31 -9.28 38.31
CA GLU A 68 12.01 -8.45 37.33
C GLU A 68 11.34 -7.07 37.20
N TYR A 69 12.13 -6.02 36.95
CA TYR A 69 11.60 -4.70 36.62
C TYR A 69 10.85 -4.73 35.27
N GLU A 70 9.72 -4.04 35.16
CA GLU A 70 9.00 -3.88 33.89
C GLU A 70 9.80 -3.05 32.86
N GLU A 71 9.48 -3.21 31.57
CA GLU A 71 10.18 -2.52 30.46
C GLU A 71 10.14 -0.98 30.60
N ASP A 72 9.02 -0.43 31.08
CA ASP A 72 8.81 1.01 31.23
C ASP A 72 9.32 1.58 32.56
N ALA A 73 9.93 0.75 33.42
CA ALA A 73 10.41 1.20 34.72
C ALA A 73 11.53 2.23 34.57
N VAL A 74 11.43 3.35 35.29
CA VAL A 74 12.43 4.43 35.31
C VAL A 74 13.84 3.89 35.58
N SER A 75 13.96 2.85 36.41
CA SER A 75 15.22 2.17 36.72
C SER A 75 15.91 1.54 35.50
N ARG A 76 15.18 1.07 34.48
CA ARG A 76 15.74 0.52 33.24
C ARG A 76 16.34 1.59 32.32
N ARG A 77 15.95 2.86 32.47
CA ARG A 77 16.52 3.98 31.69
C ARG A 77 17.95 4.31 32.07
N PHE A 78 18.33 4.06 33.32
CA PHE A 78 19.67 4.37 33.85
C PHE A 78 20.58 3.14 33.90
N GLN A 79 20.01 1.93 33.87
CA GLN A 79 20.78 0.70 33.91
C GLN A 79 20.13 -0.37 33.03
N ALA A 80 20.76 -0.68 31.90
CA ALA A 80 20.28 -1.72 30.99
C ALA A 80 20.27 -3.08 31.71
N PRO A 81 19.18 -3.88 31.56
CA PRO A 81 19.11 -5.18 32.17
C PRO A 81 20.18 -6.08 31.56
N GLY A 82 21.01 -6.67 32.40
CA GLY A 82 22.02 -7.61 31.95
C GLY A 82 21.38 -8.93 31.49
N PRO A 83 22.18 -9.85 30.94
CA PRO A 83 21.78 -11.20 30.54
C PRO A 83 20.96 -11.96 31.61
N GLY A 84 21.34 -11.82 32.89
CA GLY A 84 20.60 -12.38 34.04
C GLY A 84 19.39 -11.56 34.51
N GLY A 85 18.93 -10.56 33.76
CA GLY A 85 17.81 -9.70 34.15
C GLY A 85 18.17 -8.60 35.15
N LEU A 86 17.25 -7.67 35.39
CA LEU A 86 17.33 -6.69 36.47
C LEU A 86 16.16 -6.91 37.43
N TRP A 87 16.48 -7.28 38.66
CA TRP A 87 15.52 -7.80 39.62
C TRP A 87 15.45 -6.94 40.88
N ARG A 88 14.31 -7.02 41.56
CA ARG A 88 14.09 -6.49 42.90
C ARG A 88 13.47 -7.56 43.80
N PRO A 89 13.79 -7.57 45.10
CA PRO A 89 13.10 -8.44 46.04
C PRO A 89 11.62 -8.06 46.17
N ARG A 90 10.76 -9.07 46.27
CA ARG A 90 9.31 -8.94 46.53
C ARG A 90 8.97 -9.38 47.95
N SER A 91 9.57 -10.47 48.40
CA SER A 91 9.40 -11.04 49.74
C SER A 91 10.66 -11.79 50.14
N SER A 92 10.84 -12.03 51.44
CA SER A 92 12.02 -12.72 51.96
C SER A 92 11.69 -13.42 53.26
N LEU A 93 12.34 -14.55 53.52
CA LEU A 93 12.23 -15.30 54.76
C LEU A 93 13.61 -15.72 55.26
N CYS A 94 13.73 -15.85 56.57
CA CYS A 94 14.91 -16.31 57.28
C CYS A 94 14.46 -17.05 58.55
N ASP A 95 15.23 -18.04 58.99
CA ASP A 95 14.98 -18.78 60.23
C ASP A 95 15.52 -18.09 61.50
N CYS A 96 16.07 -16.88 61.38
CA CYS A 96 16.51 -16.08 62.52
C CYS A 96 15.33 -15.43 63.27
N GLU A 97 15.58 -14.88 64.47
CA GLU A 97 14.53 -14.25 65.30
C GLU A 97 13.79 -13.10 64.61
N VAL A 98 14.40 -12.46 63.61
CA VAL A 98 13.82 -11.35 62.85
C VAL A 98 12.86 -11.85 61.75
N GLY A 99 13.07 -13.06 61.24
CA GLY A 99 12.17 -13.74 60.31
C GLY A 99 12.16 -13.23 58.86
N GLU A 100 12.08 -11.92 58.61
CA GLU A 100 12.02 -11.34 57.26
C GLU A 100 12.86 -10.06 57.16
N ALA A 101 13.31 -9.70 55.95
CA ALA A 101 14.05 -8.47 55.68
C ALA A 101 15.25 -8.21 56.62
N CYS A 102 15.82 -9.29 57.16
CA CYS A 102 16.86 -9.25 58.18
C CYS A 102 18.26 -9.06 57.57
N LEU A 103 19.28 -8.99 58.43
CA LEU A 103 20.67 -8.86 58.00
C LEU A 103 21.10 -10.02 57.09
N HIS A 104 20.65 -11.25 57.38
CA HIS A 104 20.98 -12.44 56.59
C HIS A 104 20.40 -12.38 55.17
N VAL A 105 19.13 -11.96 55.04
CA VAL A 105 18.47 -11.72 53.75
C VAL A 105 19.21 -10.63 52.96
N GLY A 106 19.58 -9.53 53.61
CA GLY A 106 20.37 -8.48 52.98
C GLY A 106 21.73 -8.99 52.48
N ALA A 107 22.41 -9.81 53.29
CA ALA A 107 23.71 -10.37 52.96
C ALA A 107 23.62 -11.32 51.75
N LEU A 108 22.61 -12.18 51.72
CA LEU A 108 22.27 -13.03 50.57
C LEU A 108 22.07 -12.21 49.30
N LEU A 109 21.24 -11.16 49.34
CA LEU A 109 20.94 -10.34 48.17
C LEU A 109 22.18 -9.58 47.65
N TYR A 110 23.01 -9.03 48.55
CA TYR A 110 24.26 -8.38 48.16
C TYR A 110 25.27 -9.37 47.57
N ARG A 111 25.38 -10.58 48.15
CA ARG A 111 26.26 -11.64 47.63
C ARG A 111 25.82 -12.11 46.25
N THR A 112 24.52 -12.31 46.05
CA THR A 112 23.92 -12.69 44.77
C THR A 112 24.25 -11.66 43.68
N ASN A 113 24.07 -10.37 43.99
CA ASN A 113 24.40 -9.29 43.07
C ASN A 113 25.90 -9.22 42.76
N ASP A 114 26.78 -9.41 43.76
CA ASP A 114 28.23 -9.44 43.55
C ASP A 114 28.65 -10.60 42.66
N LEU A 115 28.10 -11.80 42.86
CA LEU A 115 28.33 -12.96 41.99
C LEU A 115 27.85 -12.70 40.56
N ALA A 116 26.66 -12.11 40.37
CA ALA A 116 26.13 -11.74 39.05
C ALA A 116 27.01 -10.70 38.34
N VAL A 117 27.50 -9.69 39.07
CA VAL A 117 28.39 -8.65 38.52
C VAL A 117 29.77 -9.20 38.18
N ARG A 118 30.32 -10.13 38.97
CA ARG A 118 31.60 -10.79 38.67
C ARG A 118 31.48 -11.73 37.48
N ALA A 119 30.45 -12.57 37.43
CA ALA A 119 30.18 -13.45 36.29
C ALA A 119 30.10 -12.66 34.97
N ALA A 120 29.39 -11.53 34.97
CA ALA A 120 29.30 -10.66 33.79
C ALA A 120 30.62 -10.00 33.36
N LYS A 121 31.59 -9.86 34.27
CA LYS A 121 32.93 -9.31 33.97
C LYS A 121 33.92 -10.38 33.51
N GLU A 122 33.85 -11.57 34.12
CA GLU A 122 34.78 -12.67 33.87
C GLU A 122 34.45 -13.41 32.57
N ASP A 123 33.16 -13.55 32.23
CA ASP A 123 32.67 -14.13 30.98
C ASP A 123 31.49 -13.31 30.44
N PRO A 124 31.73 -12.23 29.68
CA PRO A 124 30.66 -11.40 29.15
C PRO A 124 29.86 -12.20 28.14
N PRO A 125 28.56 -12.47 28.38
CA PRO A 125 27.80 -13.32 27.48
C PRO A 125 27.53 -12.61 26.15
N ALA A 126 27.47 -13.42 25.10
CA ALA A 126 27.29 -12.95 23.74
C ALA A 126 26.06 -12.05 23.57
N GLU A 127 26.21 -10.96 22.83
CA GLU A 127 25.20 -9.91 22.61
C GLU A 127 23.82 -10.44 22.20
N TRP A 128 23.80 -11.48 21.34
CA TRP A 128 22.56 -12.09 20.87
C TRP A 128 21.71 -12.69 22.01
N ARG A 129 22.32 -13.16 23.11
CA ARG A 129 21.57 -13.68 24.27
C ARG A 129 20.86 -12.56 25.03
N SER A 130 21.44 -11.37 25.05
CA SER A 130 20.81 -10.17 25.63
C SER A 130 19.66 -9.68 24.74
N VAL A 131 19.87 -9.66 23.42
CA VAL A 131 18.85 -9.22 22.43
C VAL A 131 17.67 -10.20 22.38
N LEU A 132 17.93 -11.51 22.38
CA LEU A 132 16.89 -12.54 22.28
C LEU A 132 16.33 -13.00 23.63
N ARG A 133 16.76 -12.43 24.76
CA ARG A 133 16.29 -12.82 26.10
C ARG A 133 14.76 -12.80 26.27
N PRO A 134 14.01 -11.79 25.74
CA PRO A 134 12.54 -11.79 25.83
C PRO A 134 11.89 -12.99 25.14
N LEU A 135 12.60 -13.62 24.20
CA LEU A 135 12.16 -14.80 23.46
C LEU A 135 12.65 -16.09 24.13
N LEU A 136 13.86 -16.07 24.71
CA LEU A 136 14.46 -17.22 25.40
C LEU A 136 13.83 -17.47 26.78
N GLY A 137 13.45 -16.43 27.53
CA GLY A 137 12.81 -16.52 28.85
C GLY A 137 11.32 -16.88 28.82
N ARG A 138 10.72 -17.04 27.64
CA ARG A 138 9.34 -17.53 27.49
C ARG A 138 9.22 -19.05 27.62
N GLY A 139 10.35 -19.75 27.75
CA GLY A 139 10.45 -21.20 27.73
C GLY A 139 10.26 -21.93 29.06
N THR A 140 9.86 -21.30 30.17
CA THR A 140 9.61 -22.01 31.46
C THR A 140 8.66 -21.24 32.38
N VAL A 141 7.66 -20.53 31.83
CA VAL A 141 6.44 -20.25 32.60
C VAL A 141 5.60 -21.53 32.63
N ALA A 142 6.15 -22.57 33.24
CA ALA A 142 5.38 -23.74 33.65
C ALA A 142 4.49 -23.28 34.81
N GLU A 143 3.21 -23.08 34.49
CA GLU A 143 2.11 -23.61 35.28
C GLU A 143 2.32 -23.56 36.81
N ARG A 144 2.24 -22.35 37.40
CA ARG A 144 1.72 -22.19 38.76
C ARG A 144 1.39 -20.73 39.10
N SER A 145 0.27 -20.29 38.55
CA SER A 145 -0.72 -19.44 39.23
C SER A 145 -2.04 -19.79 38.56
N GLY A 146 -3.09 -20.06 39.34
CA GLY A 146 -4.30 -20.75 38.90
C GLY A 146 -4.77 -20.33 37.51
N THR A 147 -5.21 -21.32 36.72
CA THR A 147 -5.83 -21.21 35.40
C THR A 147 -6.94 -20.16 35.36
N ALA A 148 -6.58 -18.88 35.31
CA ALA A 148 -7.43 -17.86 34.75
C ALA A 148 -7.07 -17.85 33.27
N VAL A 149 -7.73 -18.73 32.51
CA VAL A 149 -7.84 -18.55 31.06
C VAL A 149 -8.24 -17.10 30.85
N ALA A 150 -7.44 -16.35 30.10
CA ALA A 150 -7.74 -14.95 29.81
C ALA A 150 -9.19 -14.87 29.34
N LYS A 151 -9.97 -13.97 29.93
CA LYS A 151 -11.41 -13.96 29.70
C LYS A 151 -11.65 -13.61 28.23
N PRO A 152 -12.41 -14.43 27.48
CA PRO A 152 -12.71 -14.11 26.10
C PRO A 152 -13.65 -12.90 26.03
N LEU A 153 -13.58 -12.21 24.92
CA LEU A 153 -14.36 -11.04 24.56
C LEU A 153 -15.23 -11.37 23.35
N ALA A 154 -16.43 -10.81 23.33
CA ALA A 154 -17.36 -10.89 22.21
C ALA A 154 -18.05 -9.53 22.00
N LEU A 155 -18.76 -9.39 20.88
CA LEU A 155 -19.57 -8.22 20.56
C LEU A 155 -21.04 -8.61 20.58
N ARG A 156 -21.78 -8.05 21.53
CA ARG A 156 -23.25 -8.12 21.51
C ARG A 156 -23.80 -7.04 20.60
N VAL A 157 -24.74 -7.42 19.73
CA VAL A 157 -25.38 -6.55 18.76
C VAL A 157 -26.83 -6.34 19.16
N ASP A 158 -27.21 -5.12 19.49
CA ASP A 158 -28.59 -4.76 19.81
C ASP A 158 -29.21 -4.03 18.60
N LEU A 159 -30.48 -4.32 18.30
CA LEU A 159 -31.25 -3.67 17.25
C LEU A 159 -32.42 -2.89 17.86
N GLU A 160 -32.44 -1.59 17.59
CA GLU A 160 -33.47 -0.66 18.05
C GLU A 160 -34.23 -0.05 16.87
N ALA A 161 -35.46 0.37 17.10
CA ALA A 161 -36.28 1.12 16.15
C ALA A 161 -36.53 2.53 16.69
N ALA A 162 -36.46 3.53 15.81
CA ALA A 162 -36.87 4.89 16.14
C ALA A 162 -38.40 4.98 16.23
N THR A 163 -38.92 5.49 17.34
CA THR A 163 -40.38 5.67 17.52
C THR A 163 -40.81 7.00 16.93
N SER A 164 -41.63 6.98 15.89
CA SER A 164 -42.23 8.19 15.32
C SER A 164 -43.55 8.50 16.04
N SER A 165 -43.51 9.24 17.15
CA SER A 165 -44.72 9.86 17.71
C SER A 165 -44.71 11.37 17.47
N ALA A 166 -45.83 11.90 16.99
CA ALA A 166 -46.03 13.32 16.77
C ALA A 166 -45.92 14.06 18.12
N GLY A 167 -44.77 14.70 18.36
CA GLY A 167 -44.52 15.53 19.55
C GLY A 167 -43.40 15.05 20.50
N SER A 168 -42.78 13.89 20.28
CA SER A 168 -41.64 13.45 21.10
C SER A 168 -40.30 13.88 20.49
N SER A 169 -39.33 14.23 21.34
CA SER A 169 -37.96 14.55 20.93
C SER A 169 -37.37 13.42 20.08
N ARG A 170 -36.49 13.75 19.11
CA ARG A 170 -35.87 12.87 18.10
C ARG A 170 -35.00 11.71 18.64
N HIS A 171 -35.18 11.30 19.90
CA HIS A 171 -34.23 10.46 20.63
C HIS A 171 -34.83 9.26 21.35
N HIS A 172 -36.15 9.02 21.26
CA HIS A 172 -36.69 7.78 21.81
C HIS A 172 -36.53 6.64 20.80
N ARG A 173 -35.73 5.66 21.21
CA ARG A 173 -35.56 4.37 20.54
C ARG A 173 -36.08 3.27 21.45
N GLU A 174 -36.58 2.20 20.86
CA GLU A 174 -37.01 0.99 21.58
C GLU A 174 -36.57 -0.27 20.86
N VAL A 175 -36.73 -1.43 21.48
CA VAL A 175 -36.31 -2.71 20.90
C VAL A 175 -37.06 -2.95 19.57
N ALA A 176 -36.31 -3.25 18.50
CA ALA A 176 -36.92 -3.49 17.19
C ALA A 176 -37.72 -4.81 17.19
N THR A 177 -38.86 -4.81 16.49
CA THR A 177 -39.78 -5.95 16.35
C THR A 177 -40.23 -6.09 14.90
N ALA A 178 -40.94 -7.16 14.57
CA ALA A 178 -41.53 -7.35 13.24
C ALA A 178 -42.51 -6.21 12.87
N ALA A 179 -43.25 -5.67 13.85
CA ALA A 179 -44.14 -4.53 13.65
C ALA A 179 -43.39 -3.25 13.25
N HIS A 180 -42.21 -3.00 13.83
CA HIS A 180 -41.36 -1.88 13.46
C HIS A 180 -40.79 -2.03 12.05
N LEU A 181 -40.35 -3.24 11.70
CA LEU A 181 -39.89 -3.53 10.35
C LEU A 181 -41.02 -3.34 9.33
N ALA A 182 -42.22 -3.82 9.65
CA ALA A 182 -43.41 -3.63 8.85
C ALA A 182 -43.72 -2.14 8.69
N SER A 183 -43.92 -1.38 9.77
CA SER A 183 -44.17 0.06 9.71
C SER A 183 -43.03 0.88 9.07
N GLY A 184 -41.89 0.22 8.82
CA GLY A 184 -40.74 0.71 8.09
C GLY A 184 -39.77 1.51 8.93
N ALA A 185 -39.96 1.55 10.26
CA ALA A 185 -39.21 2.36 11.22
C ALA A 185 -37.70 2.38 10.95
N GLU A 186 -37.05 3.50 11.26
CA GLU A 186 -35.60 3.58 11.14
C GLU A 186 -34.95 2.63 12.15
N LEU A 187 -34.11 1.72 11.66
CA LEU A 187 -33.46 0.71 12.49
C LEU A 187 -32.04 1.15 12.86
N TRP A 188 -31.69 0.98 14.13
CA TRP A 188 -30.42 1.39 14.73
C TRP A 188 -29.68 0.17 15.26
N LEU A 189 -28.47 -0.08 14.74
CA LEU A 189 -27.64 -1.23 15.14
C LEU A 189 -26.52 -0.78 16.08
N GLY A 190 -26.54 -1.28 17.31
CA GLY A 190 -25.57 -0.94 18.36
C GLY A 190 -24.64 -2.10 18.69
N LEU A 191 -23.33 -1.88 18.66
CA LEU A 191 -22.33 -2.84 19.13
C LEU A 191 -21.93 -2.56 20.58
N ARG A 192 -21.82 -3.61 21.40
CA ARG A 192 -21.36 -3.52 22.80
C ARG A 192 -20.36 -4.64 23.13
N PRO A 193 -19.21 -4.35 23.77
CA PRO A 193 -18.29 -5.37 24.24
C PRO A 193 -18.87 -6.14 25.42
N VAL A 194 -18.68 -7.46 25.43
CA VAL A 194 -19.08 -8.35 26.52
C VAL A 194 -17.98 -9.38 26.81
N THR A 195 -17.99 -9.97 28.00
CA THR A 195 -17.05 -11.01 28.41
C THR A 195 -17.75 -12.17 29.11
N ARG A 196 -17.06 -13.30 29.30
CA ARG A 196 -17.61 -14.43 30.06
C ARG A 196 -17.55 -14.19 31.57
N GLY A 197 -18.72 -14.29 32.21
CA GLY A 197 -18.84 -14.28 33.66
C GLY A 197 -18.42 -15.60 34.31
N ARG A 198 -18.42 -15.66 35.65
CA ARG A 198 -18.02 -16.86 36.42
C ARG A 198 -18.82 -18.13 36.08
N LYS A 199 -20.06 -17.97 35.61
CA LYS A 199 -20.96 -19.08 35.22
C LYS A 199 -20.85 -19.43 33.73
N GLY A 200 -19.89 -18.87 32.99
CA GLY A 200 -19.69 -19.11 31.56
C GLY A 200 -20.63 -18.30 30.63
N LEU A 201 -21.64 -17.62 31.18
CA LEU A 201 -22.55 -16.76 30.42
C LEU A 201 -21.87 -15.46 29.97
N TRP A 202 -22.23 -14.97 28.79
CA TRP A 202 -21.83 -13.65 28.30
C TRP A 202 -22.53 -12.54 29.09
N ILE A 203 -21.74 -11.66 29.70
CA ILE A 203 -22.22 -10.53 30.51
C ILE A 203 -21.51 -9.24 30.10
N LYS A 204 -22.16 -8.09 30.33
CA LYS A 204 -21.50 -6.79 30.17
C LYS A 204 -20.31 -6.65 31.14
N GLY A 205 -20.50 -7.07 32.41
CA GLY A 205 -19.53 -6.77 33.47
C GLY A 205 -19.30 -5.25 33.61
N ASP A 206 -18.07 -4.87 33.92
CA ASP A 206 -17.62 -3.46 33.96
C ASP A 206 -17.08 -2.97 32.60
N LEU A 207 -17.33 -3.71 31.51
CA LEU A 207 -16.87 -3.33 30.18
C LEU A 207 -17.72 -2.19 29.61
N SER A 208 -17.01 -1.21 29.07
CA SER A 208 -17.52 -0.23 28.12
C SER A 208 -16.51 -0.09 26.99
N TRP A 209 -16.88 0.58 25.91
CA TRP A 209 -15.93 0.82 24.83
C TRP A 209 -14.70 1.64 25.27
N ARG A 210 -14.83 2.47 26.33
CA ARG A 210 -13.69 3.18 26.93
C ARG A 210 -12.68 2.27 27.63
N SER A 211 -13.05 1.03 27.97
CA SER A 211 -12.11 0.04 28.51
C SER A 211 -10.98 -0.29 27.50
N PHE A 212 -11.22 -0.02 26.21
CA PHE A 212 -10.29 -0.27 25.11
C PHE A 212 -9.59 1.00 24.60
N GLU A 213 -9.88 2.15 25.20
CA GLU A 213 -9.18 3.42 24.99
C GLU A 213 -7.81 3.31 25.71
N PHE A 214 -6.71 3.23 24.94
CA PHE A 214 -5.32 3.08 25.43
C PHE A 214 -4.84 1.69 25.89
N ARG A 215 -5.36 0.58 25.32
CA ARG A 215 -4.98 -0.81 25.70
C ARG A 215 -5.11 -1.08 27.21
N ARG A 216 -6.09 -0.44 27.86
CA ARG A 216 -6.34 -0.56 29.30
C ARG A 216 -7.01 -1.88 29.71
N ALA A 217 -7.51 -2.66 28.76
CA ALA A 217 -7.87 -4.05 28.97
C ALA A 217 -6.59 -4.82 29.33
N GLY A 218 -6.26 -4.88 30.63
CA GLY A 218 -5.03 -5.49 31.14
C GLY A 218 -4.95 -6.99 30.82
N ARG A 219 -3.98 -7.68 31.45
CA ARG A 219 -3.74 -9.14 31.29
C ARG A 219 -4.92 -10.06 31.66
N GLU A 220 -6.07 -9.50 32.02
CA GLU A 220 -7.29 -10.23 32.39
C GLU A 220 -8.07 -10.77 31.17
N TYR A 221 -7.97 -10.10 30.02
CA TYR A 221 -8.68 -10.47 28.79
C TYR A 221 -7.73 -11.04 27.74
N ASP A 222 -8.28 -11.76 26.77
CA ASP A 222 -7.51 -12.21 25.62
C ASP A 222 -6.87 -11.01 24.89
N GLN A 223 -5.56 -11.08 24.66
CA GLN A 223 -4.79 -9.96 24.12
C GLN A 223 -5.16 -9.66 22.66
N ALA A 224 -5.33 -10.68 21.82
CA ALA A 224 -5.66 -10.49 20.41
C ALA A 224 -7.06 -9.89 20.25
N GLN A 225 -8.02 -10.38 21.05
CA GLN A 225 -9.38 -9.84 21.06
C GLN A 225 -9.44 -8.42 21.64
N GLY A 226 -8.68 -8.14 22.70
CA GLY A 226 -8.56 -6.80 23.27
C GLY A 226 -7.99 -5.78 22.27
N GLU A 227 -6.94 -6.15 21.54
CA GLU A 227 -6.37 -5.33 20.47
C GLU A 227 -7.36 -5.10 19.32
N ALA A 228 -8.12 -6.13 18.93
CA ALA A 228 -9.15 -6.00 17.90
C ALA A 228 -10.27 -5.02 18.31
N LEU A 229 -10.77 -5.09 19.55
CA LEU A 229 -11.75 -4.12 20.06
C LEU A 229 -11.18 -2.70 20.17
N THR A 230 -9.90 -2.55 20.51
CA THR A 230 -9.22 -1.24 20.45
C THR A 230 -9.21 -0.67 19.03
N ARG A 231 -8.98 -1.50 18.00
CA ARG A 231 -9.03 -1.04 16.59
C ARG A 231 -10.42 -0.61 16.18
N ILE A 232 -11.46 -1.37 16.55
CA ILE A 232 -12.86 -0.99 16.28
C ILE A 232 -13.18 0.36 16.95
N PHE A 233 -12.80 0.52 18.22
CA PHE A 233 -13.06 1.76 18.94
C PHE A 233 -12.33 2.96 18.33
N ALA A 234 -11.07 2.79 17.94
CA ALA A 234 -10.28 3.83 17.28
C ALA A 234 -10.89 4.24 15.93
N ALA A 235 -11.32 3.27 15.12
CA ALA A 235 -11.99 3.53 13.84
C ALA A 235 -13.30 4.32 14.01
N ALA A 236 -14.04 4.07 15.10
CA ALA A 236 -15.27 4.78 15.43
C ALA A 236 -15.05 6.15 16.12
N SER A 237 -13.86 6.45 16.65
CA SER A 237 -13.59 7.69 17.40
C SER A 237 -13.55 8.95 16.54
N VAL A 238 -13.19 8.83 15.25
CA VAL A 238 -13.04 9.99 14.34
C VAL A 238 -14.36 10.74 14.11
N GLU A 239 -15.49 10.06 14.27
CA GLU A 239 -16.82 10.57 13.91
C GLU A 239 -17.70 10.83 15.13
N ARG A 240 -17.11 10.80 16.33
CA ARG A 240 -17.81 11.09 17.58
C ARG A 240 -17.46 12.48 18.09
N SER A 241 -18.50 13.27 18.38
CA SER A 241 -18.36 14.43 19.28
C SER A 241 -17.95 13.91 20.67
N TYR A 242 -16.92 14.52 21.26
CA TYR A 242 -16.38 14.16 22.58
C TYR A 242 -17.47 14.15 23.65
N THR A 243 -18.07 12.98 23.88
CA THR A 243 -19.02 12.76 24.98
C THR A 243 -18.22 12.32 26.20
N SER A 244 -18.49 12.95 27.35
CA SER A 244 -17.92 12.54 28.64
C SER A 244 -18.75 11.40 29.24
N GLY A 245 -18.11 10.36 29.80
CA GLY A 245 -18.77 9.22 30.44
C GLY A 245 -18.56 7.87 29.74
N ALA A 246 -19.06 6.79 30.32
CA ALA A 246 -18.96 5.45 29.73
C ALA A 246 -19.64 5.39 28.35
N VAL A 247 -19.01 4.71 27.39
CA VAL A 247 -19.58 4.50 26.05
C VAL A 247 -20.04 3.06 25.95
N ASP A 248 -21.33 2.84 26.14
CA ASP A 248 -21.91 1.49 26.17
C ASP A 248 -22.18 0.92 24.78
N HIS A 249 -22.52 1.77 23.80
CA HIS A 249 -22.81 1.35 22.44
C HIS A 249 -22.01 2.13 21.41
N LEU A 250 -21.58 1.42 20.37
CA LEU A 250 -21.20 2.00 19.09
C LEU A 250 -22.35 1.83 18.12
N TRP A 251 -23.01 2.92 17.74
CA TRP A 251 -24.12 2.91 16.80
C TRP A 251 -23.60 2.95 15.36
N LEU A 252 -23.73 1.84 14.64
CA LEU A 252 -23.20 1.72 13.27
C LEU A 252 -23.81 2.74 12.30
N ASN A 253 -25.06 3.15 12.55
CA ASN A 253 -25.76 4.18 11.79
C ASN A 253 -25.02 5.53 11.77
N SER A 254 -24.26 5.84 12.83
CA SER A 254 -23.49 7.08 12.90
C SER A 254 -22.12 7.01 12.23
N ILE A 255 -21.67 5.81 11.85
CA ILE A 255 -20.31 5.60 11.37
C ILE A 255 -20.29 5.61 9.82
N THR A 256 -19.50 6.50 9.25
CA THR A 256 -19.37 6.74 7.82
C THR A 256 -18.07 6.18 7.23
N SER A 257 -17.05 5.98 8.06
CA SER A 257 -15.75 5.45 7.66
C SER A 257 -15.81 3.95 7.29
N PRO A 258 -15.28 3.54 6.12
CA PRO A 258 -15.13 2.13 5.76
C PRO A 258 -14.18 1.34 6.69
N LEU A 259 -13.27 2.04 7.41
CA LEU A 259 -12.27 1.41 8.28
C LEU A 259 -12.89 0.57 9.40
N LEU A 260 -14.10 0.93 9.84
CA LEU A 260 -14.82 0.16 10.85
C LEU A 260 -15.07 -1.28 10.38
N TRP A 261 -15.43 -1.46 9.12
CA TRP A 261 -15.74 -2.77 8.56
C TRP A 261 -14.50 -3.66 8.45
N GLN A 262 -13.36 -3.06 8.11
CA GLN A 262 -12.06 -3.76 8.13
C GLN A 262 -11.68 -4.17 9.55
N ALA A 263 -11.91 -3.28 10.54
CA ALA A 263 -11.67 -3.58 11.94
C ALA A 263 -12.62 -4.67 12.47
N LEU A 264 -13.87 -4.69 12.02
CA LEU A 264 -14.85 -5.72 12.38
C LEU A 264 -14.47 -7.08 11.78
N ALA A 265 -14.08 -7.13 10.51
CA ALA A 265 -13.59 -8.36 9.88
C ALA A 265 -12.37 -8.91 10.63
N HIS A 266 -11.39 -8.05 10.93
CA HIS A 266 -10.20 -8.44 11.70
C HIS A 266 -10.55 -8.96 13.11
N ALA A 267 -11.58 -8.40 13.75
CA ALA A 267 -12.06 -8.88 15.04
C ALA A 267 -12.63 -10.30 14.96
N LEU A 268 -13.38 -10.63 13.90
CA LEU A 268 -13.88 -11.99 13.69
C LEU A 268 -12.72 -12.97 13.48
N ASP A 269 -11.71 -12.58 12.70
CA ASP A 269 -10.49 -13.39 12.49
C ASP A 269 -9.72 -13.61 13.79
N ALA A 270 -9.77 -12.66 14.73
CA ALA A 270 -9.20 -12.78 16.08
C ALA A 270 -10.09 -13.60 17.05
N GLY A 271 -11.19 -14.19 16.58
CA GLY A 271 -12.08 -15.04 17.36
C GLY A 271 -13.13 -14.29 18.18
N ILE A 272 -13.40 -13.02 17.89
CA ILE A 272 -14.53 -12.28 18.48
C ILE A 272 -15.82 -12.74 17.83
N GLU A 273 -16.76 -13.21 18.65
CA GLU A 273 -18.09 -13.63 18.18
C GLU A 273 -19.07 -12.46 18.13
N LEU A 274 -19.94 -12.42 17.11
CA LEU A 274 -21.12 -11.54 17.07
C LEU A 274 -22.30 -12.24 17.72
N LEU A 275 -22.74 -11.74 18.86
CA LEU A 275 -23.83 -12.31 19.65
C LEU A 275 -25.11 -11.51 19.42
N PRO A 276 -26.25 -12.16 19.15
CA PRO A 276 -27.54 -11.47 19.05
C PRO A 276 -27.93 -10.91 20.42
N GLY A 277 -28.30 -9.63 20.42
CA GLY A 277 -28.77 -8.88 21.58
C GLY A 277 -30.26 -8.60 21.53
N SER A 278 -30.70 -7.49 22.14
CA SER A 278 -32.13 -7.13 22.13
C SER A 278 -32.62 -6.88 20.71
N GLY A 279 -33.79 -7.43 20.36
CA GLY A 279 -34.42 -7.29 19.04
C GLY A 279 -33.89 -8.25 17.97
N LEU A 280 -32.91 -9.10 18.30
CA LEU A 280 -32.28 -10.03 17.35
C LEU A 280 -32.41 -11.48 17.80
N ALA A 281 -32.84 -12.35 16.89
CA ALA A 281 -32.72 -13.80 17.00
C ALA A 281 -31.33 -14.28 16.52
N SER A 282 -30.79 -13.62 15.49
CA SER A 282 -29.47 -13.93 14.92
C SER A 282 -28.83 -12.69 14.30
N ILE A 283 -27.50 -12.68 14.23
CA ILE A 283 -26.71 -11.65 13.55
C ILE A 283 -25.57 -12.30 12.77
N GLN A 284 -25.35 -11.86 11.53
CA GLN A 284 -24.26 -12.33 10.69
C GLN A 284 -23.57 -11.17 9.96
N LEU A 285 -22.24 -11.21 9.87
CA LEU A 285 -21.47 -10.39 8.94
C LEU A 285 -21.33 -11.17 7.61
N ALA A 286 -21.89 -10.63 6.54
CA ALA A 286 -21.74 -11.14 5.18
C ALA A 286 -20.56 -10.47 4.46
N GLY A 287 -20.11 -11.07 3.34
CA GLY A 287 -18.89 -10.65 2.64
C GLY A 287 -18.96 -9.24 2.04
N THR A 288 -19.90 -9.00 1.12
CA THR A 288 -20.05 -7.70 0.46
C THR A 288 -21.52 -7.35 0.24
N GLY A 289 -21.80 -6.06 0.41
CA GLY A 289 -23.08 -5.43 0.08
C GLY A 289 -23.02 -4.62 -1.21
N GLN A 290 -24.18 -4.27 -1.73
CA GLN A 290 -24.35 -3.41 -2.89
C GLN A 290 -25.28 -2.25 -2.57
N ALA A 291 -24.96 -1.08 -3.11
CA ALA A 291 -25.80 0.11 -3.03
C ALA A 291 -25.79 0.86 -4.36
N GLY A 292 -26.99 1.17 -4.85
CA GLY A 292 -27.21 1.88 -6.10
C GLY A 292 -28.64 2.38 -6.22
N LEU A 293 -29.01 2.77 -7.43
CA LEU A 293 -30.36 3.19 -7.79
C LEU A 293 -30.88 2.32 -8.94
N ASP A 294 -32.17 2.10 -8.95
CA ASP A 294 -32.91 1.48 -10.02
C ASP A 294 -33.86 2.52 -10.64
N VAL A 295 -33.89 2.60 -11.96
CA VAL A 295 -34.75 3.51 -12.72
C VAL A 295 -35.70 2.68 -13.57
N ARG A 296 -37.00 2.85 -13.31
CA ARG A 296 -38.07 2.16 -14.04
C ARG A 296 -38.98 3.16 -14.72
N GLY A 297 -39.52 2.81 -15.87
CA GLY A 297 -40.59 3.54 -16.54
C GLY A 297 -41.95 3.12 -16.00
N LEU A 298 -42.84 4.08 -15.75
CA LEU A 298 -44.22 3.82 -15.37
C LEU A 298 -45.17 4.00 -16.55
N ALA A 299 -46.37 3.42 -16.43
CA ALA A 299 -47.46 3.65 -17.36
C ALA A 299 -47.84 5.15 -17.33
N GLY A 300 -47.63 5.87 -18.44
CA GLY A 300 -47.79 7.33 -18.51
C GLY A 300 -46.52 8.09 -18.88
N GLY A 301 -45.38 7.41 -18.98
CA GLY A 301 -44.11 8.00 -19.43
C GLY A 301 -43.25 8.59 -18.30
N GLU A 302 -43.73 8.56 -17.05
CA GLU A 302 -43.00 8.93 -15.84
C GLU A 302 -41.85 7.95 -15.56
N LEU A 303 -40.86 8.40 -14.78
CA LEU A 303 -39.79 7.55 -14.28
C LEU A 303 -39.88 7.38 -12.77
N LEU A 304 -39.62 6.18 -12.26
CA LEU A 304 -39.48 5.88 -10.84
C LEU A 304 -38.01 5.60 -10.54
N VAL A 305 -37.40 6.47 -9.74
CA VAL A 305 -36.02 6.30 -9.24
C VAL A 305 -36.08 5.75 -7.83
N ALA A 306 -35.64 4.52 -7.64
CA ALA A 306 -35.76 3.81 -6.38
C ALA A 306 -34.39 3.31 -5.89
N PRO A 307 -34.10 3.34 -4.58
CA PRO A 307 -32.87 2.73 -4.05
C PRO A 307 -32.77 1.24 -4.35
N ARG A 308 -31.59 0.75 -4.69
CA ARG A 308 -31.28 -0.67 -4.86
C ARG A 308 -30.18 -1.07 -3.90
N LEU A 309 -30.53 -1.90 -2.91
CA LEU A 309 -29.63 -2.33 -1.84
C LEU A 309 -29.64 -3.85 -1.78
N GLY A 310 -28.50 -4.48 -1.48
CA GLY A 310 -28.41 -5.94 -1.46
C GLY A 310 -27.23 -6.48 -0.67
N ILE A 311 -27.30 -7.76 -0.29
CA ILE A 311 -26.23 -8.51 0.39
C ILE A 311 -25.97 -9.82 -0.36
N GLY A 312 -24.72 -10.08 -0.74
CA GLY A 312 -24.35 -11.35 -1.38
C GLY A 312 -24.82 -11.52 -2.83
N GLY A 313 -24.94 -10.42 -3.58
CA GLY A 313 -25.31 -10.42 -5.00
C GLY A 313 -26.81 -10.51 -5.28
N ALA A 314 -27.63 -10.89 -4.31
CA ALA A 314 -29.08 -10.71 -4.36
C ALA A 314 -29.41 -9.28 -3.94
N ALA A 315 -29.85 -8.46 -4.90
CA ALA A 315 -30.44 -7.18 -4.59
C ALA A 315 -31.88 -7.40 -4.12
N ASP A 316 -32.34 -6.54 -3.22
CA ASP A 316 -33.74 -6.42 -2.91
C ASP A 316 -34.46 -5.76 -4.09
N ASP A 317 -34.87 -6.58 -5.07
CA ASP A 317 -35.60 -6.14 -6.26
C ASP A 317 -37.09 -5.84 -5.97
N GLY A 318 -37.48 -5.83 -4.68
CA GLY A 318 -38.84 -5.58 -4.24
C GLY A 318 -39.46 -4.36 -4.94
N PRO A 319 -40.65 -4.47 -5.55
CA PRO A 319 -41.29 -3.37 -6.25
C PRO A 319 -41.39 -2.16 -5.33
N ALA A 320 -40.78 -1.05 -5.75
CA ALA A 320 -41.04 0.24 -5.16
C ALA A 320 -42.52 0.53 -5.36
N GLY A 321 -43.30 0.48 -4.26
CA GLY A 321 -44.74 0.69 -4.31
C GLY A 321 -45.09 1.93 -5.12
N THR A 322 -45.97 1.77 -6.10
CA THR A 322 -46.58 2.87 -6.85
C THR A 322 -47.38 3.74 -5.88
N PRO A 323 -47.30 5.09 -5.97
CA PRO A 323 -48.19 5.96 -5.24
C PRO A 323 -49.52 6.06 -6.01
N GLU A 324 -50.43 5.11 -5.81
CA GLU A 324 -51.84 5.32 -6.17
C GLU A 324 -52.66 5.42 -4.88
N GLY A 325 -53.01 6.66 -4.52
CA GLY A 325 -54.03 6.98 -3.52
C GLY A 325 -53.52 7.66 -2.25
N ASP A 326 -53.97 8.89 -2.01
CA ASP A 326 -54.06 9.47 -0.67
C ASP A 326 -55.02 8.60 0.16
N SER A 327 -54.51 7.56 0.80
CA SER A 327 -55.21 6.82 1.85
C SER A 327 -54.22 6.03 2.69
N ASP A 328 -54.40 6.08 4.02
CA ASP A 328 -53.67 5.38 5.08
C ASP A 328 -53.69 3.83 4.99
N ASP A 329 -54.16 3.25 3.88
CA ASP A 329 -54.31 1.82 3.66
C ASP A 329 -53.40 1.32 2.52
N LEU A 330 -52.10 1.19 2.80
CA LEU A 330 -51.23 0.35 1.98
C LEU A 330 -51.69 -1.12 2.10
N PRO A 331 -51.86 -1.89 1.01
CA PRO A 331 -52.17 -3.31 1.10
C PRO A 331 -51.08 -4.05 1.88
N ALA A 332 -51.51 -4.94 2.80
CA ALA A 332 -50.64 -5.68 3.71
C ALA A 332 -49.52 -6.49 3.02
N ASP A 333 -49.70 -6.81 1.72
CA ASP A 333 -48.86 -7.69 0.91
C ASP A 333 -47.86 -6.97 -0.04
N ALA A 334 -47.71 -5.65 0.03
CA ALA A 334 -46.62 -5.00 -0.73
C ALA A 334 -45.26 -5.51 -0.22
N PRO A 335 -44.39 -6.09 -1.06
CA PRO A 335 -43.08 -6.61 -0.63
C PRO A 335 -42.24 -5.46 -0.09
N ARG A 336 -42.03 -5.49 1.23
CA ARG A 336 -41.31 -4.44 1.97
C ARG A 336 -39.83 -4.70 1.85
N ARG A 337 -39.07 -3.63 1.60
CA ARG A 337 -37.62 -3.74 1.54
C ARG A 337 -37.03 -4.27 2.84
N THR A 338 -36.33 -5.39 2.74
CA THR A 338 -35.63 -6.03 3.86
C THR A 338 -34.24 -5.42 4.05
N VAL A 339 -33.65 -4.86 2.98
CA VAL A 339 -32.29 -4.29 2.99
C VAL A 339 -32.29 -2.77 3.08
N ARG A 340 -31.44 -2.22 3.96
CA ARG A 340 -31.34 -0.79 4.29
C ARG A 340 -29.89 -0.34 4.32
N LEU A 341 -29.65 0.95 4.07
CA LEU A 341 -28.33 1.54 4.23
C LEU A 341 -28.00 1.61 5.73
N LEU A 342 -26.78 1.22 6.10
CA LEU A 342 -26.26 1.29 7.45
C LEU A 342 -25.05 2.24 7.50
N GLY A 343 -25.27 3.43 8.06
CA GLY A 343 -24.26 4.49 8.05
C GLY A 343 -24.00 5.00 6.64
N ALA A 344 -22.73 5.06 6.23
CA ALA A 344 -22.37 5.40 4.85
C ALA A 344 -21.71 4.25 4.07
N ALA A 345 -21.23 3.23 4.76
CA ALA A 345 -20.33 2.24 4.15
C ALA A 345 -20.78 0.80 4.39
N GLY A 346 -22.04 0.58 4.75
CA GLY A 346 -22.60 -0.77 4.87
C GLY A 346 -24.09 -0.83 4.64
N VAL A 347 -24.61 -2.05 4.70
CA VAL A 347 -26.03 -2.37 4.55
C VAL A 347 -26.47 -3.32 5.65
N LEU A 348 -27.74 -3.24 6.02
CA LEU A 348 -28.43 -4.08 6.99
C LEU A 348 -29.64 -4.72 6.31
N GLU A 349 -29.67 -6.04 6.26
CA GLU A 349 -30.86 -6.83 5.98
C GLU A 349 -31.48 -7.27 7.30
N ALA A 350 -32.77 -7.03 7.49
CA ALA A 350 -33.53 -7.50 8.64
C ALA A 350 -34.82 -8.18 8.17
N ILE A 351 -35.04 -9.40 8.65
CA ILE A 351 -36.23 -10.21 8.35
C ILE A 351 -36.88 -10.72 9.64
N PRO A 352 -38.22 -10.83 9.71
CA PRO A 352 -38.89 -11.39 10.87
C PRO A 352 -38.47 -12.85 11.12
N ALA A 353 -37.97 -13.14 12.32
CA ALA A 353 -37.80 -14.52 12.80
C ALA A 353 -39.06 -14.98 13.56
N ASN A 354 -39.67 -14.07 14.32
CA ASN A 354 -40.99 -14.16 14.92
C ASN A 354 -41.55 -12.73 15.14
N GLU A 355 -42.64 -12.58 15.90
CA GLU A 355 -43.26 -11.26 16.13
C GLU A 355 -42.36 -10.28 16.91
N GLU A 356 -41.51 -10.79 17.80
CA GLU A 356 -40.67 -9.99 18.71
C GLU A 356 -39.21 -9.83 18.23
N LEU A 357 -38.71 -10.78 17.45
CA LEU A 357 -37.29 -10.88 17.09
C LEU A 357 -37.07 -10.90 15.57
N LEU A 358 -35.98 -10.25 15.16
CA LEU A 358 -35.53 -10.18 13.78
C LEU A 358 -34.25 -11.01 13.57
N ALA A 359 -34.11 -11.65 12.42
CA ALA A 359 -32.81 -12.14 11.96
C ALA A 359 -32.14 -11.05 11.13
N ALA A 360 -30.89 -10.70 11.45
CA ALA A 360 -30.17 -9.62 10.80
C ALA A 360 -28.89 -10.10 10.10
N ARG A 361 -28.61 -9.54 8.93
CA ARG A 361 -27.34 -9.67 8.20
C ARG A 361 -26.81 -8.29 7.90
N ILE A 362 -25.52 -8.08 8.14
CA ILE A 362 -24.83 -6.82 7.82
C ILE A 362 -23.72 -7.07 6.83
N ALA A 363 -23.42 -6.12 5.96
CA ALA A 363 -22.32 -6.25 5.01
C ALA A 363 -21.65 -4.89 4.72
N PRO A 364 -20.34 -4.86 4.48
CA PRO A 364 -19.66 -3.66 4.02
C PRO A 364 -19.98 -3.35 2.56
N LEU A 365 -20.03 -2.07 2.23
CA LEU A 365 -20.04 -1.58 0.85
C LEU A 365 -18.60 -1.40 0.34
N PRO A 366 -18.35 -1.58 -0.97
CA PRO A 366 -17.02 -1.40 -1.57
C PRO A 366 -16.52 0.05 -1.49
N ALA A 367 -17.44 1.02 -1.43
CA ALA A 367 -17.13 2.44 -1.25
C ALA A 367 -18.19 3.10 -0.37
N ALA A 368 -17.79 4.13 0.38
CA ALA A 368 -18.72 4.92 1.16
C ALA A 368 -19.66 5.71 0.24
N VAL A 369 -20.96 5.66 0.55
CA VAL A 369 -22.01 6.42 -0.12
C VAL A 369 -21.80 7.91 0.16
N PRO A 370 -21.70 8.74 -0.91
CA PRO A 370 -21.61 10.19 -0.80
C PRO A 370 -22.81 10.78 -0.03
N ARG A 371 -22.57 11.82 0.77
CA ARG A 371 -23.61 12.44 1.62
C ARG A 371 -24.87 12.81 0.85
N ASP A 372 -24.70 13.36 -0.35
CA ASP A 372 -25.80 13.85 -1.20
C ASP A 372 -26.72 12.72 -1.68
N LEU A 373 -26.19 11.49 -1.79
CA LEU A 373 -26.95 10.33 -2.22
C LEU A 373 -27.65 9.60 -1.05
N ARG A 374 -27.17 9.81 0.19
CA ARG A 374 -27.73 9.12 1.37
C ARG A 374 -29.20 9.41 1.54
N THR A 375 -29.64 10.66 1.36
CA THR A 375 -31.07 11.01 1.49
C THR A 375 -31.92 10.22 0.51
N LEU A 376 -31.45 10.04 -0.73
CA LEU A 376 -32.13 9.26 -1.75
C LEU A 376 -32.18 7.77 -1.37
N LEU A 377 -31.05 7.18 -0.92
CA LEU A 377 -30.99 5.77 -0.51
C LEU A 377 -31.79 5.44 0.76
N HIS A 378 -32.02 6.40 1.64
CA HIS A 378 -32.87 6.23 2.83
C HIS A 378 -34.37 6.33 2.51
N ARG A 379 -34.76 6.76 1.30
CA ARG A 379 -36.18 6.86 0.94
C ARG A 379 -36.83 5.47 0.90
N ARG A 380 -37.98 5.37 1.55
CA ARG A 380 -38.83 4.16 1.49
C ARG A 380 -39.58 4.07 0.17
N GLN A 381 -40.14 5.21 -0.26
CA GLN A 381 -40.83 5.33 -1.55
C GLN A 381 -39.86 5.88 -2.59
N GLY A 382 -39.93 5.35 -3.81
CA GLY A 382 -39.18 5.87 -4.94
C GLY A 382 -39.47 7.35 -5.17
N LEU A 383 -38.57 8.00 -5.89
CA LEU A 383 -38.76 9.35 -6.39
C LEU A 383 -39.39 9.24 -7.78
N THR A 384 -40.63 9.69 -7.91
CA THR A 384 -41.30 9.78 -9.21
C THR A 384 -40.86 11.06 -9.93
N ILE A 385 -40.39 10.92 -11.16
CA ILE A 385 -40.05 11.98 -12.09
C ILE A 385 -41.22 12.11 -13.07
N PRO A 386 -41.91 13.26 -13.14
CA PRO A 386 -43.00 13.48 -14.07
C PRO A 386 -42.57 13.26 -15.53
N ALA A 387 -43.50 12.83 -16.38
CA ALA A 387 -43.22 12.57 -17.80
C ALA A 387 -42.62 13.78 -18.54
N ALA A 388 -43.01 15.01 -18.16
CA ALA A 388 -42.49 16.26 -18.73
C ALA A 388 -41.00 16.49 -18.43
N ASP A 389 -40.49 15.97 -17.31
CA ASP A 389 -39.11 16.17 -16.86
C ASP A 389 -38.19 14.99 -17.21
N ARG A 390 -38.70 13.98 -17.92
CA ARG A 390 -37.98 12.74 -18.25
C ARG A 390 -36.68 12.99 -19.00
N GLU A 391 -36.73 13.79 -20.07
CA GLU A 391 -35.55 14.09 -20.89
C GLU A 391 -34.51 14.90 -20.11
N THR A 392 -34.96 15.94 -19.40
CA THR A 392 -34.10 16.73 -18.50
C THR A 392 -33.45 15.88 -17.42
N PHE A 393 -34.16 14.91 -16.84
CA PHE A 393 -33.59 13.97 -15.88
C PHE A 393 -32.48 13.13 -16.51
N LEU A 394 -32.71 12.55 -17.68
CA LEU A 394 -31.74 11.68 -18.37
C LEU A 394 -30.49 12.44 -18.84
N GLU A 395 -30.63 13.70 -19.25
CA GLU A 395 -29.52 14.51 -19.73
C GLU A 395 -28.73 15.20 -18.61
N VAL A 396 -29.39 15.65 -17.54
CA VAL A 396 -28.76 16.50 -16.52
C VAL A 396 -28.53 15.78 -15.20
N ALA A 397 -29.54 15.08 -14.69
CA ALA A 397 -29.49 14.48 -13.36
C ALA A 397 -28.83 13.09 -13.38
N TYR A 398 -29.18 12.25 -14.34
CA TYR A 398 -28.68 10.88 -14.45
C TYR A 398 -27.15 10.78 -14.58
N PRO A 399 -26.45 11.58 -15.40
CA PRO A 399 -24.99 11.52 -15.47
C PRO A 399 -24.32 11.81 -14.12
N ARG A 400 -24.89 12.73 -13.34
CA ARG A 400 -24.42 13.03 -11.97
C ARG A 400 -24.71 11.89 -11.00
N LEU A 401 -25.89 11.26 -11.08
CA LEU A 401 -26.23 10.11 -10.24
C LEU A 401 -25.34 8.89 -10.55
N ARG A 402 -25.13 8.60 -11.83
CA ARG A 402 -24.20 7.55 -12.31
C ARG A 402 -22.77 7.80 -11.82
N ALA A 403 -22.35 9.06 -11.80
CA ALA A 403 -21.04 9.43 -11.29
C ALA A 403 -20.89 9.22 -9.77
N LEU A 404 -21.98 9.10 -9.01
CA LEU A 404 -21.97 8.93 -7.56
C LEU A 404 -22.24 7.49 -7.12
N SER A 405 -23.02 6.73 -7.89
CA SER A 405 -23.41 5.34 -7.59
C SER A 405 -23.78 4.57 -8.84
N THR A 406 -23.82 3.24 -8.73
CA THR A 406 -24.41 2.38 -9.75
C THR A 406 -25.89 2.73 -9.96
N VAL A 407 -26.26 3.02 -11.20
CA VAL A 407 -27.65 3.27 -11.63
C VAL A 407 -27.99 2.26 -12.71
N THR A 408 -29.05 1.48 -12.50
CA THR A 408 -29.50 0.43 -13.43
C THR A 408 -30.96 0.59 -13.78
N SER A 409 -31.41 -0.03 -14.88
CA SER A 409 -32.83 -0.27 -15.15
C SER A 409 -33.02 -1.77 -15.17
N THR A 410 -33.48 -2.34 -14.05
CA THR A 410 -33.51 -3.80 -13.84
C THR A 410 -34.55 -4.49 -14.72
N ASP A 411 -35.65 -3.80 -15.04
CA ASP A 411 -36.73 -4.30 -15.89
C ASP A 411 -36.54 -3.95 -17.38
N GLY A 412 -35.44 -3.26 -17.74
CA GLY A 412 -35.16 -2.82 -19.10
C GLY A 412 -36.17 -1.80 -19.66
N SER A 413 -37.02 -1.22 -18.81
CA SER A 413 -38.07 -0.29 -19.24
C SER A 413 -37.53 1.08 -19.65
N VAL A 414 -36.29 1.40 -19.27
CA VAL A 414 -35.62 2.66 -19.57
C VAL A 414 -34.25 2.39 -20.17
N GLU A 415 -34.03 2.85 -21.39
CA GLU A 415 -32.71 2.92 -21.98
C GLU A 415 -31.92 4.05 -21.32
N LEU A 416 -31.06 3.70 -20.37
CA LEU A 416 -30.19 4.63 -19.68
C LEU A 416 -29.02 5.00 -20.60
N PRO A 417 -28.76 6.30 -20.88
CA PRO A 417 -27.65 6.70 -21.74
C PRO A 417 -26.33 6.09 -21.25
N ALA A 418 -25.56 5.48 -22.16
CA ALA A 418 -24.26 4.93 -21.82
C ALA A 418 -23.31 6.04 -21.34
N ALA A 419 -22.36 5.69 -20.47
CA ALA A 419 -21.28 6.62 -20.15
C ALA A 419 -20.42 6.82 -21.40
N ARG A 420 -19.99 8.06 -21.65
CA ARG A 420 -18.93 8.27 -22.64
C ARG A 420 -17.68 7.59 -22.11
N ARG A 421 -17.14 6.64 -22.87
CA ARG A 421 -15.93 5.90 -22.52
C ARG A 421 -14.77 6.89 -22.34
N PRO A 422 -13.84 6.62 -21.41
CA PRO A 422 -12.72 7.52 -21.18
C PRO A 422 -11.79 7.56 -22.40
N ILE A 423 -11.16 8.72 -22.61
CA ILE A 423 -10.26 8.99 -23.73
C ILE A 423 -8.82 9.04 -23.22
N LEU A 424 -7.92 8.31 -23.88
CA LEU A 424 -6.48 8.38 -23.64
C LEU A 424 -5.94 9.66 -24.29
N HIS A 425 -5.55 10.63 -23.47
CA HIS A 425 -5.08 11.92 -23.92
C HIS A 425 -3.55 11.96 -23.92
N LEU A 426 -2.97 12.18 -25.10
CA LEU A 426 -1.54 12.40 -25.31
C LEU A 426 -1.25 13.89 -25.48
N GLU A 427 -0.50 14.47 -24.55
CA GLU A 427 0.08 15.80 -24.75
C GLU A 427 1.48 15.65 -25.36
N ALA A 428 1.64 16.11 -26.60
CA ALA A 428 2.88 16.11 -27.36
C ALA A 428 3.46 17.53 -27.43
N ALA A 429 4.44 17.83 -26.56
CA ALA A 429 5.03 19.15 -26.41
C ALA A 429 6.41 19.26 -27.08
N TYR A 430 6.47 19.96 -28.22
CA TYR A 430 7.69 20.20 -28.98
C TYR A 430 8.50 21.36 -28.40
N ALA A 431 9.80 21.14 -28.24
CA ALA A 431 10.78 22.12 -27.81
C ALA A 431 11.92 22.26 -28.83
N GLU A 432 12.76 23.29 -28.65
CA GLU A 432 13.94 23.49 -29.50
C GLU A 432 14.93 22.32 -29.42
N GLY A 433 15.63 22.08 -30.54
CA GLY A 433 16.66 21.04 -30.65
C GLY A 433 16.10 19.63 -30.85
N ASP A 434 14.99 19.50 -31.59
CA ASP A 434 14.34 18.21 -31.90
C ASP A 434 13.96 17.41 -30.65
N ARG A 435 13.50 18.12 -29.61
CA ARG A 435 13.07 17.52 -28.34
C ARG A 435 11.55 17.50 -28.26
N LEU A 436 11.00 16.37 -27.84
CA LEU A 436 9.58 16.15 -27.67
C LEU A 436 9.30 15.55 -26.30
N SER A 437 8.40 16.17 -25.54
CA SER A 437 7.90 15.62 -24.29
C SER A 437 6.51 15.04 -24.53
N LEU A 438 6.34 13.75 -24.25
CA LEU A 438 5.05 13.05 -24.31
C LEU A 438 4.53 12.84 -22.89
N ARG A 439 3.29 13.27 -22.64
CA ARG A 439 2.58 13.02 -21.38
C ARG A 439 1.24 12.38 -21.64
N TRP A 440 1.00 11.29 -20.94
CA TRP A 440 -0.22 10.50 -21.07
C TRP A 440 -1.12 10.74 -19.87
N SER A 441 -2.43 10.84 -20.12
CA SER A 441 -3.43 10.94 -19.07
C SER A 441 -4.78 10.42 -19.57
N TRP A 442 -5.67 10.09 -18.66
CA TRP A 442 -7.03 9.69 -18.98
C TRP A 442 -7.99 10.85 -18.80
N ARG A 443 -8.83 11.12 -19.80
CA ARG A 443 -9.94 12.07 -19.71
C ARG A 443 -11.25 11.32 -19.53
N TYR A 444 -11.88 11.51 -18.39
CA TYR A 444 -13.21 11.02 -18.07
C TYR A 444 -14.22 12.17 -18.23
N HIS A 445 -15.47 11.85 -18.58
CA HIS A 445 -16.49 12.86 -18.91
C HIS A 445 -17.58 13.03 -17.85
N ASP A 446 -17.79 12.06 -16.97
CA ASP A 446 -18.90 12.07 -16.02
C ASP A 446 -18.48 11.92 -14.55
N PRO A 447 -18.20 13.04 -13.84
CA PRO A 447 -17.87 14.38 -14.36
C PRO A 447 -16.56 14.42 -15.15
N GLU A 448 -16.29 15.58 -15.73
CA GLU A 448 -15.03 15.88 -16.39
C GLU A 448 -13.86 15.79 -15.38
N ARG A 449 -12.92 14.89 -15.64
CA ARG A 449 -11.73 14.68 -14.81
C ARG A 449 -10.57 14.20 -15.67
N ARG A 450 -9.37 14.65 -15.31
CA ARG A 450 -8.11 14.11 -15.84
C ARG A 450 -7.48 13.23 -14.77
N LEU A 451 -7.24 11.96 -15.10
CA LEU A 451 -6.64 10.98 -14.21
C LEU A 451 -5.25 10.56 -14.75
N PRO A 452 -4.30 10.22 -13.86
CA PRO A 452 -3.01 9.66 -14.25
C PRO A 452 -3.16 8.27 -14.88
N ILE A 453 -2.11 7.79 -15.54
CA ILE A 453 -2.08 6.43 -16.12
C ILE A 453 -2.13 5.38 -15.03
N ASP A 454 -1.49 5.60 -13.88
CA ASP A 454 -1.53 4.66 -12.74
C ASP A 454 -2.97 4.43 -12.25
N GLN A 455 -3.51 3.25 -12.55
CA GLN A 455 -4.87 2.80 -12.22
C GLN A 455 -5.18 2.79 -10.71
N ARG A 456 -4.15 2.78 -9.86
CA ARG A 456 -4.33 2.84 -8.39
C ARG A 456 -4.80 4.22 -7.93
N GLN A 457 -4.66 5.23 -8.77
CA GLN A 457 -5.02 6.61 -8.49
C GLN A 457 -6.36 6.95 -9.16
N GLY A 458 -7.29 7.48 -8.38
CA GLY A 458 -8.65 7.82 -8.83
C GLY A 458 -9.67 6.73 -8.53
N ALA A 459 -10.93 7.13 -8.36
CA ALA A 459 -12.04 6.23 -8.04
C ALA A 459 -12.97 6.08 -9.25
N ARG A 460 -13.62 4.91 -9.38
CA ARG A 460 -14.56 4.58 -10.47
C ARG A 460 -13.94 4.70 -11.87
N ARG A 461 -12.76 4.11 -12.02
CA ARG A 461 -12.12 3.89 -13.32
C ARG A 461 -12.75 2.69 -14.02
N ASP A 462 -12.51 2.58 -15.32
CA ASP A 462 -12.83 1.40 -16.13
C ASP A 462 -11.53 0.73 -16.61
N PRO A 463 -10.86 -0.07 -15.75
CA PRO A 463 -9.53 -0.61 -16.08
C PRO A 463 -9.53 -1.49 -17.32
N ALA A 464 -10.63 -2.22 -17.58
CA ALA A 464 -10.71 -3.10 -18.74
C ALA A 464 -10.66 -2.31 -20.05
N HIS A 465 -11.46 -1.23 -20.16
CA HIS A 465 -11.40 -0.33 -21.31
C HIS A 465 -10.06 0.41 -21.40
N GLU A 466 -9.52 0.84 -20.26
CA GLU A 466 -8.21 1.50 -20.24
C GLU A 466 -7.09 0.59 -20.77
N ASP A 467 -7.07 -0.67 -20.35
CA ASP A 467 -6.10 -1.67 -20.80
C ASP A 467 -6.25 -1.98 -22.30
N GLU A 468 -7.49 -2.07 -22.80
CA GLU A 468 -7.78 -2.29 -24.23
C GLU A 468 -7.20 -1.17 -25.11
N VAL A 469 -7.48 0.10 -24.78
CA VAL A 469 -6.99 1.26 -25.54
C VAL A 469 -5.47 1.41 -25.41
N ILE A 470 -4.90 1.15 -24.22
CA ILE A 470 -3.44 1.17 -24.04
C ILE A 470 -2.79 0.09 -24.90
N ALA A 471 -3.33 -1.13 -24.91
CA ALA A 471 -2.81 -2.22 -25.72
C ALA A 471 -2.83 -1.86 -27.22
N GLU A 472 -3.91 -1.24 -27.69
CA GLU A 472 -4.02 -0.75 -29.07
C GLU A 472 -2.99 0.34 -29.38
N ALA A 473 -2.88 1.37 -28.54
CA ALA A 473 -1.88 2.43 -28.70
C ALA A 473 -0.43 1.88 -28.69
N MET A 474 -0.17 0.86 -27.87
CA MET A 474 1.14 0.20 -27.78
C MET A 474 1.51 -0.62 -29.03
N THR A 475 0.57 -0.94 -29.91
CA THR A 475 0.90 -1.54 -31.22
C THR A 475 1.63 -0.56 -32.13
N LEU A 476 1.34 0.74 -32.01
CA LEU A 476 1.96 1.81 -32.79
C LEU A 476 3.21 2.37 -32.10
N TRP A 477 3.19 2.46 -30.78
CA TRP A 477 4.30 2.93 -29.97
C TRP A 477 4.58 1.96 -28.82
N PRO A 478 5.55 1.03 -28.94
CA PRO A 478 5.77 -0.07 -27.99
C PRO A 478 6.43 0.37 -26.67
N HIS A 479 6.09 1.57 -26.19
CA HIS A 479 6.44 2.08 -24.87
C HIS A 479 5.19 2.18 -24.03
N HIS A 480 5.20 1.52 -22.87
CA HIS A 480 4.06 1.58 -21.96
C HIS A 480 3.87 3.02 -21.46
N PRO A 481 2.66 3.60 -21.58
CA PRO A 481 2.36 4.92 -21.03
C PRO A 481 2.68 4.96 -19.53
N SER A 482 3.18 6.09 -19.05
CA SER A 482 3.46 6.29 -17.62
C SER A 482 3.03 7.68 -17.19
N ASP A 483 2.93 7.89 -15.88
CA ASP A 483 2.64 9.23 -15.31
C ASP A 483 3.79 10.22 -15.55
N GLY A 484 5.00 9.72 -15.80
CA GLY A 484 6.17 10.51 -16.12
C GLY A 484 6.15 11.01 -17.57
N ALA A 485 6.74 12.18 -17.80
CA ALA A 485 6.99 12.64 -19.16
C ALA A 485 8.03 11.75 -19.85
N GLN A 486 7.67 11.14 -20.98
CA GLN A 486 8.63 10.49 -21.85
C GLN A 486 9.32 11.57 -22.70
N LEU A 487 10.65 11.64 -22.64
CA LEU A 487 11.42 12.61 -23.38
C LEU A 487 12.07 11.92 -24.58
N LEU A 488 11.71 12.38 -25.78
CA LEU A 488 12.32 11.98 -27.05
C LEU A 488 13.24 13.09 -27.54
N SER A 489 14.29 12.70 -28.27
CA SER A 489 15.24 13.65 -28.84
C SER A 489 15.79 13.17 -30.18
N GLY A 490 16.07 14.10 -31.09
CA GLY A 490 16.71 13.78 -32.37
C GLY A 490 15.87 12.80 -33.20
N VAL A 491 16.45 11.64 -33.53
CA VAL A 491 15.80 10.64 -34.39
C VAL A 491 14.50 10.12 -33.77
N ASP A 492 14.47 9.84 -32.47
CA ASP A 492 13.25 9.32 -31.82
C ASP A 492 12.07 10.30 -31.96
N THR A 493 12.35 11.61 -31.87
CA THR A 493 11.35 12.64 -32.15
C THR A 493 10.90 12.60 -33.60
N ALA A 494 11.84 12.45 -34.54
CA ALA A 494 11.55 12.44 -35.97
C ALA A 494 10.67 11.24 -36.36
N GLU A 495 11.01 10.04 -35.89
CA GLU A 495 10.23 8.81 -36.15
C GLU A 495 8.84 8.88 -35.55
N PHE A 496 8.74 9.26 -34.28
CA PHE A 496 7.46 9.39 -33.61
C PHE A 496 6.56 10.41 -34.33
N THR A 497 7.13 11.56 -34.72
CA THR A 497 6.40 12.62 -35.42
C THR A 497 5.96 12.21 -36.83
N ALA A 498 6.80 11.48 -37.55
CA ALA A 498 6.57 11.11 -38.95
C ALA A 498 5.61 9.92 -39.09
N HIS A 499 5.72 8.92 -38.22
CA HIS A 499 5.07 7.62 -38.42
C HIS A 499 4.01 7.27 -37.37
N VAL A 500 4.07 7.87 -36.18
CA VAL A 500 3.29 7.39 -35.02
C VAL A 500 2.22 8.40 -34.59
N LEU A 501 2.54 9.69 -34.55
CA LEU A 501 1.67 10.72 -33.96
C LEU A 501 0.27 10.78 -34.60
N ASP A 502 0.20 10.83 -35.93
CA ASP A 502 -1.08 10.92 -36.65
C ASP A 502 -1.84 9.59 -36.61
N ALA A 503 -1.12 8.47 -36.54
CA ALA A 503 -1.73 7.15 -36.39
C ALA A 503 -2.37 7.00 -35.00
N LEU A 504 -1.73 7.53 -33.94
CA LEU A 504 -2.30 7.58 -32.59
C LEU A 504 -3.54 8.48 -32.51
N ASP A 505 -3.52 9.67 -33.12
CA ASP A 505 -4.68 10.58 -33.14
C ASP A 505 -5.86 10.02 -33.94
N GLY A 506 -5.59 9.07 -34.84
CA GLY A 506 -6.59 8.34 -35.60
C GLY A 506 -7.22 7.15 -34.87
N LEU A 507 -6.73 6.77 -33.69
CA LEU A 507 -7.29 5.66 -32.92
C LEU A 507 -8.59 6.05 -32.21
N ASP A 508 -9.51 5.10 -32.10
CA ASP A 508 -10.71 5.29 -31.30
C ASP A 508 -10.31 5.50 -29.82
N HIS A 509 -10.94 6.48 -29.17
CA HIS A 509 -10.69 6.83 -27.77
C HIS A 509 -9.26 7.33 -27.45
N VAL A 510 -8.51 7.80 -28.45
CA VAL A 510 -7.26 8.54 -28.26
C VAL A 510 -7.44 9.98 -28.73
N GLU A 511 -6.89 10.95 -27.99
CA GLU A 511 -6.90 12.37 -28.35
C GLU A 511 -5.48 12.93 -28.21
N VAL A 512 -4.92 13.47 -29.29
CA VAL A 512 -3.57 14.05 -29.28
C VAL A 512 -3.65 15.57 -29.24
N GLN A 513 -3.07 16.14 -28.18
CA GLN A 513 -2.88 17.57 -28.05
C GLN A 513 -1.43 17.95 -28.35
N VAL A 514 -1.21 18.61 -29.49
CA VAL A 514 0.12 19.12 -29.88
C VAL A 514 0.33 20.54 -29.34
N THR A 515 1.47 20.77 -28.69
CA THR A 515 1.92 22.11 -28.29
C THR A 515 3.34 22.38 -28.82
N GLY A 516 3.63 23.64 -29.18
CA GLY A 516 4.90 24.00 -29.81
C GLY A 516 4.87 23.87 -31.34
N THR A 517 6.06 23.83 -31.97
CA THR A 517 6.19 23.75 -33.43
C THR A 517 6.55 22.32 -33.84
N ARG A 518 5.62 21.61 -34.49
CA ARG A 518 5.88 20.31 -35.11
C ARG A 518 6.66 20.52 -36.41
N HIS A 519 7.88 19.97 -36.49
CA HIS A 519 8.66 19.97 -37.72
C HIS A 519 8.19 18.86 -38.68
N ALA A 520 8.34 19.10 -39.99
CA ALA A 520 8.05 18.12 -41.02
C ALA A 520 9.26 17.21 -41.25
N TYR A 521 9.38 16.17 -40.42
CA TYR A 521 10.43 15.17 -40.58
C TYR A 521 10.14 14.26 -41.76
N ARG A 522 11.19 13.83 -42.47
CA ARG A 522 11.07 12.91 -43.59
C ARG A 522 12.16 11.84 -43.53
N GLU A 523 11.76 10.59 -43.62
CA GLU A 523 12.71 9.48 -43.78
C GLU A 523 13.22 9.44 -45.22
N LEU A 524 14.52 9.17 -45.39
CA LEU A 524 15.13 8.85 -46.66
C LEU A 524 15.36 7.33 -46.69
N ASP A 525 14.66 6.66 -47.59
CA ASP A 525 14.65 5.20 -47.78
C ASP A 525 15.43 4.77 -49.04
N GLY A 526 15.94 5.73 -49.81
CA GLY A 526 16.81 5.47 -50.96
C GLY A 526 18.14 4.83 -50.57
N ALA A 527 18.71 4.02 -51.47
CA ALA A 527 20.04 3.44 -51.28
C ALA A 527 21.13 4.53 -51.22
N PRO A 528 22.06 4.48 -50.25
CA PRO A 528 23.18 5.41 -50.18
C PRO A 528 24.14 5.19 -51.33
N GLN A 529 24.41 6.28 -52.05
CA GLN A 529 25.45 6.37 -53.06
C GLN A 529 26.72 6.89 -52.42
N VAL A 530 27.74 6.03 -52.35
CA VAL A 530 29.05 6.38 -51.80
C VAL A 530 29.96 6.77 -52.96
N ARG A 531 30.33 8.05 -53.02
CA ARG A 531 31.37 8.55 -53.92
C ARG A 531 32.60 8.90 -53.11
N ILE A 532 33.75 8.39 -53.51
CA ILE A 532 35.04 8.75 -52.90
C ILE A 532 35.70 9.79 -53.79
N THR A 533 35.94 10.98 -53.25
CA THR A 533 36.59 12.10 -53.94
C THR A 533 37.84 12.51 -53.18
N GLN A 534 38.99 12.41 -53.82
CA GLN A 534 40.23 12.94 -53.25
C GLN A 534 40.30 14.45 -53.49
N HIS A 535 40.32 15.25 -52.42
CA HIS A 535 40.62 16.67 -52.53
C HIS A 535 42.13 16.88 -52.41
N ALA A 536 42.69 17.86 -53.10
CA ALA A 536 44.08 18.27 -52.89
C ALA A 536 44.06 19.63 -52.19
N SER A 537 44.41 19.68 -50.89
CA SER A 537 44.57 20.95 -50.18
C SER A 537 45.90 21.62 -50.53
N PRO A 538 45.93 22.82 -51.14
CA PRO A 538 47.18 23.49 -51.47
C PRO A 538 47.94 23.91 -50.20
N GLY A 539 49.13 23.34 -49.99
CA GLY A 539 50.08 23.80 -48.95
C GLY A 539 50.07 23.04 -47.62
N LYS A 540 49.36 21.92 -47.50
CA LYS A 540 49.49 20.97 -46.39
C LYS A 540 49.83 19.58 -46.93
N ASN A 541 50.88 18.96 -46.39
CA ASN A 541 51.18 17.55 -46.64
C ASN A 541 50.28 16.66 -45.75
N ASP A 542 48.96 16.83 -45.85
CA ASP A 542 48.02 15.83 -45.33
C ASP A 542 47.88 14.77 -46.43
N TRP A 543 48.56 13.65 -46.24
CA TRP A 543 48.80 12.66 -47.30
C TRP A 543 47.57 11.77 -47.59
N PHE A 544 46.42 12.07 -46.99
CA PHE A 544 45.12 11.46 -47.29
C PHE A 544 43.97 12.46 -47.10
N ASP A 545 43.83 13.43 -48.01
CA ASP A 545 42.59 14.21 -48.18
C ASP A 545 41.53 13.37 -48.94
N LEU A 546 41.18 12.20 -48.41
CA LEU A 546 40.04 11.42 -48.91
C LEU A 546 38.75 12.08 -48.40
N GLY A 547 38.09 12.84 -49.27
CA GLY A 547 36.72 13.29 -49.06
C GLY A 547 35.76 12.16 -49.41
N PHE A 548 34.92 11.75 -48.47
CA PHE A 548 33.80 10.87 -48.76
C PHE A 548 32.57 11.73 -49.04
N ASP A 549 32.10 11.69 -50.28
CA ASP A 549 30.83 12.28 -50.70
C ASP A 549 29.77 11.19 -50.66
N ILE A 550 29.03 11.13 -49.56
CA ILE A 550 27.92 10.18 -49.41
C ILE A 550 26.63 10.92 -49.70
N THR A 551 25.84 10.39 -50.64
CA THR A 551 24.55 10.98 -51.00
C THR A 551 23.42 9.96 -50.88
N ILE A 552 22.26 10.39 -50.37
CA ILE A 552 21.02 9.60 -50.34
C ILE A 552 19.92 10.44 -50.98
N GLU A 553 19.21 9.88 -51.97
CA GLU A 553 18.22 10.63 -52.79
C GLU A 553 18.78 11.95 -53.37
N GLY A 554 20.07 12.01 -53.68
CA GLY A 554 20.75 13.21 -54.17
C GLY A 554 21.07 14.28 -53.10
N ARG A 555 20.83 14.01 -51.81
CA ARG A 555 21.24 14.89 -50.70
C ARG A 555 22.61 14.49 -50.17
N GLN A 556 23.52 15.45 -50.04
CA GLN A 556 24.86 15.23 -49.47
C GLN A 556 24.81 15.12 -47.94
N ILE A 557 25.46 14.08 -47.42
CA ILE A 557 25.54 13.79 -45.99
C ILE A 557 26.89 14.28 -45.46
N PRO A 558 26.92 15.15 -44.44
CA PRO A 558 28.16 15.57 -43.79
C PRO A 558 28.89 14.36 -43.19
N PHE A 559 30.04 14.03 -43.76
CA PHE A 559 30.88 12.93 -43.30
C PHE A 559 31.17 12.97 -41.79
N PRO A 560 31.51 14.12 -41.15
CA PRO A 560 31.76 14.16 -39.70
C PRO A 560 30.57 13.69 -38.87
N SER A 561 29.34 14.05 -39.26
CA SER A 561 28.12 13.68 -38.54
C SER A 561 27.77 12.20 -38.69
N LEU A 562 27.93 11.67 -39.91
CA LEU A 562 27.79 10.24 -40.19
C LEU A 562 28.81 9.42 -39.42
N PHE A 563 30.06 9.83 -39.48
CA PHE A 563 31.18 9.16 -38.85
C PHE A 563 30.99 9.06 -37.33
N VAL A 564 30.64 10.17 -36.67
CA VAL A 564 30.35 10.19 -35.22
C VAL A 564 29.16 9.30 -34.87
N ALA A 565 28.15 9.21 -35.74
CA ALA A 565 26.99 8.35 -35.50
C ALA A 565 27.35 6.86 -35.64
N LEU A 566 28.14 6.48 -36.66
CA LEU A 566 28.64 5.11 -36.85
C LEU A 566 29.55 4.69 -35.69
N ALA A 567 30.49 5.54 -35.27
CA ALA A 567 31.40 5.25 -34.16
C ALA A 567 30.66 5.09 -32.82
N ARG A 568 29.57 5.83 -32.62
CA ARG A 568 28.70 5.67 -31.45
C ARG A 568 27.72 4.50 -31.56
N GLY A 569 27.80 3.70 -32.63
CA GLY A 569 26.92 2.56 -32.87
C GLY A 569 25.45 2.95 -33.00
N ARG A 570 25.15 4.12 -33.57
CA ARG A 570 23.75 4.53 -33.82
C ARG A 570 23.20 3.82 -35.04
N ASP A 571 21.92 3.51 -35.01
CA ASP A 571 21.22 2.86 -36.13
C ASP A 571 20.71 3.85 -37.18
N LYS A 572 20.54 5.12 -36.81
CA LYS A 572 19.97 6.17 -37.66
C LYS A 572 20.64 7.52 -37.43
N LEU A 573 20.61 8.38 -38.44
CA LEU A 573 21.14 9.76 -38.38
C LEU A 573 20.05 10.78 -38.75
N LEU A 574 19.86 11.79 -37.90
CA LEU A 574 19.02 12.97 -38.18
C LEU A 574 19.89 14.12 -38.70
N MET A 575 19.46 14.71 -39.80
CA MET A 575 20.12 15.82 -40.48
C MET A 575 19.53 17.18 -40.05
N PRO A 576 20.28 18.29 -40.20
CA PRO A 576 19.79 19.63 -39.86
C PRO A 576 18.53 20.07 -40.63
N ASP A 577 18.31 19.52 -41.83
CA ASP A 577 17.14 19.78 -42.68
C ASP A 577 15.90 18.95 -42.31
N LYS A 578 15.94 18.24 -41.18
CA LYS A 578 14.87 17.36 -40.66
C LYS A 578 14.65 16.09 -41.47
N THR A 579 15.58 15.74 -42.36
CA THR A 579 15.62 14.40 -42.95
C THR A 579 16.38 13.43 -42.07
N TYR A 580 16.02 12.15 -42.09
CA TYR A 580 16.75 11.11 -41.37
C TYR A 580 16.80 9.82 -42.18
N PHE A 581 17.77 8.96 -41.92
CA PHE A 581 17.95 7.72 -42.67
C PHE A 581 18.59 6.61 -41.81
N SER A 582 18.42 5.38 -42.27
CA SER A 582 19.01 4.19 -41.66
C SER A 582 20.50 4.07 -41.98
N LEU A 583 21.29 3.85 -40.93
CA LEU A 583 22.70 3.46 -41.05
C LEU A 583 22.83 1.94 -41.23
N ASP A 584 21.78 1.15 -41.01
CA ASP A 584 21.77 -0.30 -41.25
C ASP A 584 21.69 -0.61 -42.76
N HIS A 585 22.78 -0.32 -43.46
CA HIS A 585 22.93 -0.59 -44.88
C HIS A 585 24.34 -1.15 -45.14
N PRO A 586 24.48 -2.16 -46.03
CA PRO A 586 25.78 -2.78 -46.33
C PRO A 586 26.86 -1.81 -46.79
N ALA A 587 26.47 -0.72 -47.48
CA ALA A 587 27.39 0.34 -47.91
C ALA A 587 28.15 1.02 -46.75
N PHE A 588 27.66 0.94 -45.51
CA PHE A 588 28.32 1.49 -44.33
C PHE A 588 29.17 0.46 -43.56
N ASP A 589 29.14 -0.82 -43.94
CA ASP A 589 29.86 -1.87 -43.21
C ASP A 589 31.39 -1.70 -43.30
N ALA A 590 31.89 -1.31 -44.47
CA ALA A 590 33.30 -0.96 -44.66
C ALA A 590 33.75 0.17 -43.74
N LEU A 591 32.91 1.21 -43.62
CA LEU A 591 33.18 2.34 -42.73
C LEU A 591 33.13 1.94 -41.25
N ARG A 592 32.22 1.03 -40.86
CA ARG A 592 32.18 0.49 -39.51
C ARG A 592 33.43 -0.31 -39.17
N GLU A 593 33.90 -1.14 -40.10
CA GLU A 593 35.10 -1.93 -39.88
C GLU A 593 36.33 -1.04 -39.76
N LEU A 594 36.45 -0.02 -40.61
CA LEU A 594 37.49 0.99 -40.52
C LEU A 594 37.52 1.69 -39.14
N ILE A 595 36.34 2.03 -38.60
CA ILE A 595 36.24 2.64 -37.28
C ILE A 595 36.73 1.67 -36.19
N ARG A 596 36.34 0.39 -36.26
CA ARG A 596 36.77 -0.64 -35.29
C ARG A 596 38.28 -0.88 -35.34
N GLU A 597 38.87 -0.92 -36.54
CA GLU A 597 40.31 -1.06 -36.72
C GLU A 597 41.06 0.17 -36.18
N GLY A 598 40.53 1.37 -36.43
CA GLY A 598 41.08 2.63 -35.92
C GLY A 598 41.03 2.74 -34.39
N GLU A 599 39.95 2.31 -33.74
CA GLU A 599 39.82 2.29 -32.27
C GLU A 599 40.84 1.37 -31.58
N ALA A 600 41.32 0.32 -32.26
CA ALA A 600 42.32 -0.61 -31.72
C ALA A 600 43.73 0.00 -31.65
N LEU A 601 44.00 1.05 -32.42
CA LEU A 601 45.24 1.80 -32.44
C LEU A 601 45.04 3.06 -31.59
N ALA A 602 45.55 3.06 -30.36
CA ALA A 602 45.26 4.02 -29.27
C ALA A 602 45.56 5.53 -29.50
N GLU A 603 45.62 6.02 -30.74
CA GLU A 603 45.86 7.40 -31.15
C GLU A 603 44.65 8.00 -31.90
N TRP A 604 43.44 7.82 -31.38
CA TRP A 604 42.24 8.18 -32.12
C TRP A 604 41.31 9.19 -31.41
N GLU A 605 41.16 10.37 -32.02
CA GLU A 605 40.21 11.42 -31.63
C GLU A 605 39.14 11.57 -32.74
N PRO A 606 37.84 11.32 -32.46
CA PRO A 606 36.75 11.36 -33.47
C PRO A 606 36.57 12.72 -34.17
N GLU A 607 37.17 13.77 -33.63
CA GLU A 607 37.10 15.15 -34.13
C GLU A 607 38.32 15.52 -35.00
N VAL A 608 39.37 14.67 -35.03
CA VAL A 608 40.64 14.95 -35.71
C VAL A 608 40.84 13.98 -36.87
N GLN A 609 40.90 14.54 -38.08
CA GLN A 609 41.05 13.85 -39.36
C GLN A 609 42.42 13.21 -39.52
N ARG A 610 42.68 12.05 -38.91
CA ARG A 610 43.93 11.31 -39.12
C ARG A 610 43.67 9.82 -39.30
N ILE A 611 43.72 9.37 -40.56
CA ILE A 611 43.81 7.95 -40.91
C ILE A 611 45.30 7.63 -41.11
N SER A 612 45.75 6.52 -40.53
CA SER A 612 47.17 6.12 -40.44
C SER A 612 47.74 5.62 -41.78
N THR A 613 49.05 5.77 -41.96
CA THR A 613 49.82 5.57 -43.20
C THR A 613 50.05 4.12 -43.64
N PHE A 614 49.37 3.11 -43.07
CA PHE A 614 49.66 1.69 -43.29
C PHE A 614 48.61 0.90 -44.10
N GLN A 615 47.69 1.55 -44.83
CA GLN A 615 46.53 0.87 -45.41
C GLN A 615 46.40 1.11 -46.94
N VAL A 616 47.35 0.63 -47.73
CA VAL A 616 47.24 0.61 -49.22
C VAL A 616 46.24 -0.45 -49.68
N ASP A 617 46.12 -1.56 -48.95
CA ASP A 617 45.13 -2.63 -49.19
C ASP A 617 43.68 -2.14 -49.01
N MET A 618 43.46 -1.12 -48.16
CA MET A 618 42.17 -0.51 -47.88
C MET A 618 41.61 0.35 -49.02
N TRP A 619 42.47 0.89 -49.91
CA TRP A 619 42.01 1.65 -51.07
C TRP A 619 41.27 0.75 -52.06
N ASP A 620 41.77 -0.47 -52.26
CA ASP A 620 41.16 -1.43 -53.17
C ASP A 620 39.82 -1.93 -52.60
N GLU A 621 39.73 -2.17 -51.28
CA GLU A 621 38.46 -2.55 -50.61
C GLU A 621 37.41 -1.42 -50.62
N LEU A 622 37.81 -0.17 -50.36
CA LEU A 622 36.89 0.98 -50.40
C LEU A 622 36.44 1.31 -51.83
N ALA A 623 37.31 1.14 -52.83
CA ALA A 623 36.97 1.34 -54.24
C ALA A 623 36.06 0.23 -54.78
N GLU A 624 36.13 -0.98 -54.22
CA GLU A 624 35.23 -2.10 -54.57
C GLU A 624 33.80 -1.91 -54.00
N ILE A 625 33.66 -1.14 -52.92
CA ILE A 625 32.39 -0.87 -52.22
C ILE A 625 31.74 0.46 -52.67
N ALA A 626 32.52 1.42 -53.18
CA ALA A 626 32.01 2.68 -53.68
C ALA A 626 31.29 2.49 -55.04
N ASP A 627 30.08 3.02 -55.17
CA ASP A 627 29.33 3.01 -56.44
C ASP A 627 30.08 3.75 -57.56
N GLN A 628 30.87 4.76 -57.18
CA GLN A 628 31.78 5.50 -58.07
C GLN A 628 33.04 5.93 -57.31
N ALA A 629 34.21 5.53 -57.80
CA ALA A 629 35.51 5.98 -57.29
C ALA A 629 36.21 6.87 -58.33
N GLU A 630 36.44 8.15 -58.00
CA GLU A 630 37.21 9.07 -58.83
C GLU A 630 38.55 9.38 -58.16
N ALA A 631 39.62 8.76 -58.66
CA ALA A 631 40.99 9.00 -58.22
C ALA A 631 41.62 10.20 -58.93
N SER A 632 42.42 11.00 -58.23
CA SER A 632 43.21 12.05 -58.88
C SER A 632 44.31 11.44 -59.77
N ALA A 633 44.63 12.10 -60.89
CA ALA A 633 45.66 11.64 -61.82
C ALA A 633 47.06 11.58 -61.16
N GLU A 634 47.33 12.46 -60.19
CA GLU A 634 48.60 12.51 -59.44
C GLU A 634 48.73 11.34 -58.44
N TRP A 635 47.63 10.90 -57.84
CA TRP A 635 47.60 9.73 -56.95
C TRP A 635 47.80 8.43 -57.71
N THR A 636 47.10 8.26 -58.85
CA THR A 636 47.26 7.05 -59.69
C THR A 636 48.72 6.89 -60.14
N ALA A 637 49.40 8.00 -60.44
CA ALA A 637 50.82 8.01 -60.75
C ALA A 637 51.70 7.64 -59.54
N SER A 638 51.35 8.11 -58.34
CA SER A 638 52.11 7.89 -57.09
C SER A 638 51.95 6.47 -56.55
N VAL A 639 50.74 5.90 -56.58
CA VAL A 639 50.45 4.51 -56.17
C VAL A 639 51.01 3.51 -57.18
N GLY A 640 50.96 3.81 -58.49
CA GLY A 640 51.63 3.01 -59.50
C GLY A 640 53.14 2.89 -59.26
N LEU A 641 53.77 3.96 -58.77
CA LEU A 641 55.18 4.00 -58.37
C LEU A 641 55.47 3.13 -57.13
N LEU A 642 54.60 3.15 -56.12
CA LEU A 642 54.73 2.28 -54.94
C LEU A 642 54.50 0.79 -55.26
N ARG A 643 53.48 0.44 -56.05
CA ARG A 643 53.24 -0.94 -56.51
C ARG A 643 54.42 -1.48 -57.32
N SER A 644 55.10 -0.61 -58.08
CA SER A 644 56.31 -1.00 -58.83
C SER A 644 57.55 -1.26 -57.97
N LEU A 645 57.54 -0.88 -56.69
CA LEU A 645 58.64 -1.09 -55.75
C LEU A 645 58.52 -2.42 -54.99
N GLU A 646 57.31 -2.93 -54.78
CA GLU A 646 57.07 -4.26 -54.16
C GLU A 646 57.36 -5.42 -55.12
N ASP A 647 57.23 -5.21 -56.44
CA ASP A 647 57.33 -6.27 -57.45
C ASP A 647 58.74 -6.44 -58.06
N ARG A 648 59.81 -6.13 -57.29
CA ARG A 648 61.19 -6.37 -57.72
C ARG A 648 61.62 -7.79 -57.33
N PRO A 649 62.08 -8.64 -58.28
CA PRO A 649 62.61 -9.95 -57.92
C PRO A 649 63.93 -9.76 -57.15
N VAL A 650 64.01 -10.41 -55.99
CA VAL A 650 65.21 -10.49 -55.15
C VAL A 650 66.32 -11.21 -55.94
N PRO A 651 67.57 -10.70 -55.98
CA PRO A 651 68.68 -11.43 -56.60
C PRO A 651 69.08 -12.69 -55.84
#